data_AF-A0A2G9YNI4-F1
#
_entry.id   AF-A0A2G9YNI4-F1
#
_cell.length_a   1.000
_cell.length_b   1.000
_cell.length_c   1.000
_cell.angle_alpha   90.00
_cell.angle_beta   90.00
_cell.angle_gamma   90.00
#
_symmetry.space_group_name_H-M   'P 1'
#
loop_
_entity.id
_entity.type
_entity.pdbx_description
1 polymer ?
#
loop_
_entity_poly.entity_id
_entity_poly.type
_entity_poly.pdbx_seq_one_letter_code
_entity_poly.pdbx_strand_id
1 'polypeptide(L)'
;MYFKKTISLLVLIAFIFTNTGYAAPSSRQLLKNKKVDYQKLSTQREETLQKTKSIINGEDVNKQASQKKETQRILSSHLQDISQIHIPSEIGRVIEVYDASNTEKREERTENRLIVHIQDLHTNPEAQYNSAKILEILLKDYNLGLVCSEGADGEVDTSSVSSFPDSEVREKTAKIFVNSGELTGEEYLSITKYPDLPIWGIEDRDIYFKNIIDFNKIMKFNPQSQVFISQAKKTLEELKPKIYSKELLQIDQKETDYEAQRLETADYLKYLLDLDKGVAAELALPKLQDGKASFAATNTARFKNIGILMESLRLEKTIDQQKIMQESQNLLLNLQSAIQAKSLSTDIDTLMANAQLFKDQKISPFSFYSYLKDLALKHNVIEIASAPAALRNDNVTGSVIARSEATKQSKYPNLIAFIDYLTKVNSLDSTKLFIEMEALTYDIKQRLAKKDEEKTLTQSLRNIKFLEGFFNLKISNEELDYYLENKENFKVGWFKKSIDETLKGKFQQRNPAFRLSTYIDFNPDLIDSHLQEIEDFYKTVKQRDIAMFNNSISEIQKRNVKVAALISGGFHTKGLTRLLKDKGYSYIVVSPYSKTEIDEENYHYLLSGKRKPLSELIEEFNNTLRLGLPFVKDAAFAAELKNVLEAAGITETQFIESNKQRILGLYAGVAVRDIYLRARKENRPFQLAELQGYFPKAFYDELYESSLAIEVIENNESIHVVCGDEYIGVSKKDGHLIKSNPAIVAQISESQQRVTLASGKSVIDWEPIPADGEIKIPVKEIESVKIRLGQGDLYIRFHINPSTMVPGLTDHSLGYSVRIILSLDEDGSRPLLDSISPEIQSPIYGELGEEGEVCKIGREAGNNIVVNNPYVSRKHLQIELREGNVIIKDLKPANKGTVAK
;
A
#
# COMPACT_ATOMS: atom_id res chain seq x y z
N MET A 1 -29.67 -35.97 -22.85
CA MET A 1 -30.33 -34.63 -22.98
C MET A 1 -30.16 -33.78 -21.73
N TYR A 2 -30.30 -34.35 -20.51
CA TYR A 2 -30.05 -33.66 -19.23
C TYR A 2 -28.60 -33.11 -19.10
N PHE A 3 -27.60 -33.91 -19.47
CA PHE A 3 -26.18 -33.53 -19.47
C PHE A 3 -25.85 -32.31 -20.37
N LYS A 4 -26.59 -32.11 -21.48
CA LYS A 4 -26.42 -30.95 -22.37
C LYS A 4 -26.92 -29.65 -21.74
N LYS A 5 -27.95 -29.71 -20.88
CA LYS A 5 -28.52 -28.53 -20.21
C LYS A 5 -27.68 -28.07 -19.01
N THR A 6 -27.11 -29.00 -18.25
CA THR A 6 -26.24 -28.67 -17.11
C THR A 6 -24.92 -28.01 -17.54
N ILE A 7 -24.33 -28.47 -18.65
CA ILE A 7 -23.10 -27.87 -19.21
C ILE A 7 -23.35 -26.45 -19.73
N SER A 8 -24.43 -26.27 -20.51
CA SER A 8 -24.79 -24.96 -21.05
C SER A 8 -25.09 -23.94 -19.96
N LEU A 9 -25.63 -24.38 -18.82
CA LEU A 9 -25.95 -23.53 -17.66
C LEU A 9 -24.70 -23.13 -16.87
N LEU A 10 -23.76 -24.05 -16.62
CA LEU A 10 -22.50 -23.75 -15.89
C LEU A 10 -21.62 -22.75 -16.64
N VAL A 11 -21.53 -22.90 -17.97
CA VAL A 11 -20.78 -21.98 -18.85
C VAL A 11 -21.47 -20.61 -18.93
N LEU A 12 -22.80 -20.57 -18.98
CA LEU A 12 -23.56 -19.30 -18.93
C LEU A 12 -23.36 -18.58 -17.59
N ILE A 13 -23.36 -19.31 -16.47
CA ILE A 13 -23.14 -18.74 -15.13
C ILE A 13 -21.72 -18.16 -15.00
N ALA A 14 -20.69 -18.81 -15.55
CA ALA A 14 -19.32 -18.28 -15.55
C ALA A 14 -19.22 -16.86 -16.15
N PHE A 15 -20.02 -16.58 -17.20
CA PHE A 15 -20.06 -15.28 -17.89
C PHE A 15 -21.03 -14.27 -17.28
N ILE A 16 -21.97 -14.69 -16.44
CA ILE A 16 -22.81 -13.74 -15.69
C ILE A 16 -21.99 -13.14 -14.53
N PHE A 17 -21.10 -13.93 -13.91
CA PHE A 17 -20.21 -13.46 -12.84
C PHE A 17 -19.08 -12.52 -13.31
N THR A 18 -18.71 -12.53 -14.60
CA THR A 18 -17.76 -11.54 -15.15
C THR A 18 -18.31 -10.11 -15.11
N ASN A 19 -19.64 -9.92 -15.12
CA ASN A 19 -20.26 -8.59 -15.05
C ASN A 19 -20.22 -7.95 -13.65
N THR A 20 -20.02 -8.74 -12.58
CA THR A 20 -20.05 -8.24 -11.21
C THR A 20 -18.67 -8.25 -10.53
N GLY A 21 -17.75 -9.13 -10.95
CA GLY A 21 -16.44 -9.30 -10.30
C GLY A 21 -15.22 -8.78 -11.06
N TYR A 22 -15.21 -8.84 -12.39
CA TYR A 22 -14.04 -8.49 -13.22
C TYR A 22 -14.39 -7.37 -14.21
N ALA A 23 -14.44 -6.13 -13.73
CA ALA A 23 -14.25 -5.01 -14.63
C ALA A 23 -12.87 -5.19 -15.31
N ALA A 24 -12.79 -5.05 -16.63
CA ALA A 24 -11.49 -5.09 -17.33
C ALA A 24 -10.50 -4.19 -16.57
N PRO A 25 -9.32 -4.69 -16.17
CA PRO A 25 -8.36 -3.86 -15.45
C PRO A 25 -8.05 -2.68 -16.38
N SER A 26 -8.50 -1.49 -15.98
CA SER A 26 -8.23 -0.30 -16.75
C SER A 26 -6.75 0.01 -16.66
N SER A 27 -6.14 0.55 -17.72
CA SER A 27 -4.77 1.09 -17.64
C SER A 27 -4.64 2.08 -16.47
N ARG A 28 -5.72 2.80 -16.18
CA ARG A 28 -5.86 3.68 -15.01
C ARG A 28 -5.81 2.95 -13.67
N GLN A 29 -6.26 1.70 -13.54
CA GLN A 29 -6.16 0.93 -12.29
C GLN A 29 -4.77 0.32 -12.10
N LEU A 30 -4.11 -0.07 -13.20
CA LEU A 30 -2.71 -0.52 -13.21
C LEU A 30 -1.72 0.59 -12.82
N LEU A 31 -2.13 1.86 -12.99
CA LEU A 31 -1.30 3.05 -12.78
C LEU A 31 -1.80 3.96 -11.64
N LYS A 32 -2.80 3.52 -10.86
CA LYS A 32 -3.37 4.34 -9.78
C LYS A 32 -2.66 4.12 -8.46
N ASN A 33 -1.94 5.15 -8.01
CA ASN A 33 -1.74 5.41 -6.58
C ASN A 33 -3.08 5.83 -5.97
N LYS A 34 -3.92 4.86 -5.59
CA LYS A 34 -5.19 5.14 -4.89
C LYS A 34 -5.12 4.72 -3.43
N LYS A 35 -5.28 5.72 -2.54
CA LYS A 35 -5.76 5.53 -1.16
C LYS A 35 -7.08 4.74 -1.18
N VAL A 36 -7.21 3.83 -0.20
CA VAL A 36 -8.34 2.91 -0.04
C VAL A 36 -9.59 3.65 0.44
N ASP A 37 -10.73 3.27 -0.14
CA ASP A 37 -12.07 3.62 0.31
C ASP A 37 -12.53 2.58 1.36
N TYR A 38 -12.41 2.95 2.63
CA TYR A 38 -12.65 2.06 3.77
C TYR A 38 -14.10 1.60 3.92
N GLN A 39 -15.07 2.31 3.34
CA GLN A 39 -16.48 1.94 3.46
C GLN A 39 -16.87 0.74 2.59
N LYS A 40 -16.12 0.46 1.51
CA LYS A 40 -16.41 -0.65 0.60
C LYS A 40 -15.91 -2.02 1.12
N LEU A 41 -14.94 -2.01 2.03
CA LEU A 41 -14.32 -3.19 2.64
C LEU A 41 -15.13 -3.76 3.82
N SER A 42 -15.92 -2.92 4.51
CA SER A 42 -16.76 -3.39 5.62
C SER A 42 -18.00 -4.14 5.13
N THR A 43 -18.63 -3.68 4.04
CA THR A 43 -19.85 -4.29 3.50
C THR A 43 -19.59 -5.66 2.85
N GLN A 44 -18.41 -5.86 2.23
CA GLN A 44 -18.02 -7.15 1.66
C GLN A 44 -17.71 -8.23 2.72
N ARG A 45 -17.32 -7.84 3.94
CA ARG A 45 -17.09 -8.79 5.04
C ARG A 45 -18.39 -9.37 5.59
N GLU A 46 -19.47 -8.60 5.63
CA GLU A 46 -20.77 -9.06 6.16
C GLU A 46 -21.48 -10.04 5.22
N GLU A 47 -21.44 -9.81 3.91
CA GLU A 47 -21.98 -10.76 2.91
C GLU A 47 -21.19 -12.09 2.89
N THR A 48 -19.87 -12.02 3.12
CA THR A 48 -19.01 -13.20 3.21
C THR A 48 -19.28 -13.99 4.50
N LEU A 49 -19.50 -13.31 5.64
CA LEU A 49 -19.83 -13.94 6.93
C LEU A 49 -21.20 -14.66 6.92
N GLN A 50 -22.18 -14.15 6.18
CA GLN A 50 -23.46 -14.84 6.01
C GLN A 50 -23.36 -16.09 5.11
N LYS A 51 -22.50 -16.05 4.08
CA LYS A 51 -22.17 -17.23 3.26
C LYS A 51 -21.41 -18.30 4.05
N THR A 52 -20.54 -17.91 4.98
CA THR A 52 -19.78 -18.88 5.80
C THR A 52 -20.68 -19.56 6.83
N LYS A 53 -21.73 -18.89 7.34
CA LYS A 53 -22.69 -19.50 8.29
C LYS A 53 -23.58 -20.59 7.67
N SER A 54 -23.87 -20.56 6.36
CA SER A 54 -24.61 -21.65 5.71
C SER A 54 -23.74 -22.88 5.38
N ILE A 55 -22.42 -22.71 5.32
CA ILE A 55 -21.44 -23.78 5.06
C ILE A 55 -21.16 -24.63 6.31
N ILE A 56 -21.39 -24.08 7.52
CA ILE A 56 -21.17 -24.76 8.80
C ILE A 56 -22.22 -25.86 9.08
N ASN A 57 -23.33 -25.91 8.34
CA ASN A 57 -24.43 -26.87 8.59
C ASN A 57 -24.34 -28.21 7.84
N GLY A 58 -23.18 -28.56 7.27
CA GLY A 58 -22.82 -29.97 7.06
C GLY A 58 -23.66 -30.77 6.05
N GLU A 59 -23.83 -30.27 4.83
CA GLU A 59 -24.26 -31.10 3.69
C GLU A 59 -23.16 -31.18 2.61
N ASP A 60 -22.81 -32.42 2.24
CA ASP A 60 -22.01 -32.83 1.07
C ASP A 60 -20.46 -32.89 1.16
N VAL A 61 -19.93 -33.39 2.28
CA VAL A 61 -18.49 -33.71 2.46
C VAL A 61 -17.96 -34.75 1.45
N ASN A 62 -18.77 -35.74 1.05
CA ASN A 62 -18.34 -36.80 0.13
C ASN A 62 -18.28 -36.36 -1.34
N LYS A 63 -19.09 -35.38 -1.74
CA LYS A 63 -19.11 -34.86 -3.11
C LYS A 63 -17.93 -33.92 -3.37
N GLN A 64 -17.52 -33.15 -2.35
CA GLN A 64 -16.34 -32.29 -2.40
C GLN A 64 -15.03 -33.09 -2.40
N ALA A 65 -14.94 -34.20 -1.66
CA ALA A 65 -13.76 -35.06 -1.68
C ALA A 65 -13.54 -35.71 -3.07
N SER A 66 -14.62 -36.16 -3.72
CA SER A 66 -14.57 -36.70 -5.10
C SER A 66 -14.20 -35.64 -6.12
N GLN A 67 -14.79 -34.44 -6.05
CA GLN A 67 -14.47 -33.33 -6.96
C GLN A 67 -13.03 -32.82 -6.78
N LYS A 68 -12.52 -32.78 -5.54
CA LYS A 68 -11.14 -32.33 -5.25
C LYS A 68 -10.12 -33.33 -5.79
N LYS A 69 -10.41 -34.63 -5.73
CA LYS A 69 -9.57 -35.71 -6.27
C LYS A 69 -9.56 -35.72 -7.80
N GLU A 70 -10.69 -35.44 -8.43
CA GLU A 70 -10.83 -35.32 -9.89
C GLU A 70 -10.13 -34.06 -10.43
N THR A 71 -10.30 -32.93 -9.73
CA THR A 71 -9.63 -31.65 -10.05
C THR A 71 -8.12 -31.76 -9.91
N GLN A 72 -7.61 -32.42 -8.86
CA GLN A 72 -6.18 -32.69 -8.70
C GLN A 72 -5.63 -33.62 -9.79
N ARG A 73 -6.41 -34.62 -10.22
CA ARG A 73 -6.01 -35.51 -11.33
C ARG A 73 -5.88 -34.76 -12.66
N ILE A 74 -6.81 -33.85 -12.94
CA ILE A 74 -6.83 -33.05 -14.18
C ILE A 74 -5.72 -31.97 -14.18
N LEU A 75 -5.44 -31.34 -13.04
CA LEU A 75 -4.31 -30.40 -12.88
C LEU A 75 -2.96 -31.11 -13.09
N SER A 76 -2.82 -32.33 -12.56
CA SER A 76 -1.58 -33.11 -12.70
C SER A 76 -1.27 -33.58 -14.13
N SER A 77 -2.28 -33.73 -15.00
CA SER A 77 -2.10 -34.20 -16.38
C SER A 77 -1.77 -33.09 -17.38
N HIS A 78 -1.85 -31.82 -17.00
CA HIS A 78 -1.83 -30.67 -17.94
C HIS A 78 -0.80 -29.59 -17.64
N LEU A 79 0.24 -29.91 -16.85
CA LEU A 79 1.44 -29.08 -16.64
C LEU A 79 2.29 -28.84 -17.92
N GLN A 80 1.77 -29.09 -19.12
CA GLN A 80 2.48 -28.87 -20.39
C GLN A 80 2.41 -27.42 -20.88
N ASP A 81 1.55 -26.57 -20.31
CA ASP A 81 1.45 -25.17 -20.70
C ASP A 81 1.79 -24.25 -19.53
N ILE A 82 3.03 -23.75 -19.54
CA ILE A 82 3.60 -22.86 -18.51
C ILE A 82 2.79 -21.55 -18.40
N SER A 83 1.99 -21.21 -19.42
CA SER A 83 1.11 -20.03 -19.42
C SER A 83 -0.11 -20.14 -18.49
N GLN A 84 -0.35 -21.30 -17.87
CA GLN A 84 -1.52 -21.56 -17.03
C GLN A 84 -1.32 -21.24 -15.54
N ILE A 85 -0.11 -20.88 -15.08
CA ILE A 85 0.08 -20.47 -13.67
C ILE A 85 -0.62 -19.13 -13.44
N HIS A 86 -1.70 -19.17 -12.67
CA HIS A 86 -2.43 -17.98 -12.26
C HIS A 86 -1.98 -17.46 -10.90
N ILE A 87 -1.55 -16.20 -10.90
CA ILE A 87 -1.35 -15.39 -9.71
C ILE A 87 -2.43 -14.28 -9.68
N PRO A 88 -3.30 -14.24 -8.66
CA PRO A 88 -4.27 -13.16 -8.51
C PRO A 88 -3.61 -11.78 -8.44
N SER A 89 -4.16 -10.81 -9.16
CA SER A 89 -3.61 -9.45 -9.27
C SER A 89 -3.51 -8.71 -7.94
N GLU A 90 -4.28 -9.14 -6.93
CA GLU A 90 -4.30 -8.55 -5.60
C GLU A 90 -3.06 -8.91 -4.79
N ILE A 91 -2.36 -9.99 -5.15
CA ILE A 91 -1.19 -10.50 -4.42
C ILE A 91 0.08 -10.47 -5.25
N GLY A 92 0.01 -10.43 -6.58
CA GLY A 92 1.19 -10.37 -7.41
C GLY A 92 0.88 -10.39 -8.90
N ARG A 93 1.94 -10.41 -9.71
CA ARG A 93 1.85 -10.44 -11.17
C ARG A 93 2.97 -11.27 -11.77
N VAL A 94 2.67 -11.96 -12.87
CA VAL A 94 3.69 -12.59 -13.71
C VAL A 94 4.29 -11.51 -14.60
N ILE A 95 5.61 -11.33 -14.57
CA ILE A 95 6.32 -10.29 -15.35
C ILE A 95 7.12 -10.87 -16.52
N GLU A 96 7.47 -12.16 -16.47
CA GLU A 96 8.19 -12.83 -17.54
C GLU A 96 7.80 -14.32 -17.59
N VAL A 97 7.71 -14.86 -18.81
CA VAL A 97 7.49 -16.29 -19.06
C VAL A 97 8.48 -16.74 -20.13
N TYR A 98 9.22 -17.80 -19.83
CA TYR A 98 10.11 -18.45 -20.79
C TYR A 98 9.81 -19.94 -20.84
N ASP A 99 9.43 -20.41 -22.02
CA ASP A 99 9.20 -21.82 -22.29
C ASP A 99 10.33 -22.38 -23.16
N ALA A 100 11.18 -23.21 -22.56
CA ALA A 100 12.26 -23.90 -23.25
C ALA A 100 11.76 -24.91 -24.30
N SER A 101 10.50 -25.36 -24.23
CA SER A 101 9.92 -26.35 -25.15
C SER A 101 9.87 -25.88 -26.62
N ASN A 102 9.80 -24.56 -26.81
CA ASN A 102 9.70 -23.87 -28.11
C ASN A 102 11.06 -23.57 -28.78
N THR A 103 12.18 -24.06 -28.24
CA THR A 103 13.51 -23.82 -28.83
C THR A 103 13.97 -24.98 -29.74
N GLU A 104 14.63 -24.63 -30.85
CA GLU A 104 15.13 -25.57 -31.88
C GLU A 104 16.27 -26.50 -31.39
N LYS A 105 16.89 -26.18 -30.24
CA LYS A 105 17.96 -26.98 -29.62
C LYS A 105 17.38 -28.13 -28.79
N ARG A 106 16.95 -29.21 -29.47
CA ARG A 106 16.37 -30.41 -28.85
C ARG A 106 17.34 -31.25 -28.02
N GLU A 107 18.64 -31.14 -28.25
CA GLU A 107 19.67 -32.05 -27.70
C GLU A 107 20.17 -31.65 -26.30
N GLU A 108 19.93 -30.42 -25.85
CA GLU A 108 20.33 -29.91 -24.51
C GLU A 108 19.13 -29.77 -23.55
N ARG A 109 18.02 -30.47 -23.81
CA ARG A 109 16.80 -30.35 -22.99
C ARG A 109 17.00 -31.01 -21.62
N THR A 110 17.00 -30.20 -20.56
CA THR A 110 16.68 -30.70 -19.22
C THR A 110 15.20 -31.07 -19.18
N GLU A 111 14.85 -32.26 -18.68
CA GLU A 111 13.45 -32.76 -18.61
C GLU A 111 12.46 -31.66 -18.15
N ASN A 112 11.21 -31.67 -18.63
CA ASN A 112 10.13 -30.72 -18.31
C ASN A 112 10.08 -30.32 -16.81
N ARG A 113 10.88 -29.32 -16.44
CA ARG A 113 10.95 -28.72 -15.09
C ARG A 113 10.64 -27.25 -15.22
N LEU A 114 9.80 -26.76 -14.31
CA LEU A 114 9.39 -25.37 -14.25
C LEU A 114 9.95 -24.71 -13.00
N ILE A 115 10.64 -23.58 -13.19
CA ILE A 115 11.14 -22.74 -12.11
C ILE A 115 10.23 -21.52 -11.99
N VAL A 116 9.59 -21.34 -10.84
CA VAL A 116 8.81 -20.14 -10.52
C VAL A 116 9.70 -19.19 -9.73
N HIS A 117 10.30 -18.22 -10.41
CA HIS A 117 11.13 -17.20 -9.77
C HIS A 117 10.23 -16.12 -9.15
N ILE A 118 10.25 -15.97 -7.82
CA ILE A 118 9.51 -14.95 -7.09
C ILE A 118 10.49 -13.85 -6.68
N GLN A 119 10.20 -12.60 -7.07
CA GLN A 119 11.00 -11.44 -6.70
C GLN A 119 10.71 -11.04 -5.26
N ASP A 120 11.69 -11.20 -4.39
CA ASP A 120 11.57 -10.78 -3.01
C ASP A 120 11.75 -9.25 -2.89
N LEU A 121 10.76 -8.59 -2.28
CA LEU A 121 10.89 -7.21 -1.83
C LEU A 121 11.24 -7.27 -0.35
N HIS A 122 12.53 -7.43 -0.09
CA HIS A 122 13.10 -7.67 1.24
C HIS A 122 12.47 -6.75 2.31
N THR A 123 12.25 -7.32 3.50
CA THR A 123 11.74 -6.63 4.69
C THR A 123 10.39 -5.90 4.53
N ASN A 124 9.73 -6.00 3.37
CA ASN A 124 8.42 -5.40 3.14
C ASN A 124 7.31 -6.39 3.54
N PRO A 125 6.54 -6.12 4.61
CA PRO A 125 5.64 -7.13 5.16
C PRO A 125 4.51 -7.51 4.19
N GLU A 126 3.93 -6.54 3.46
CA GLU A 126 2.87 -6.82 2.49
C GLU A 126 3.37 -7.76 1.38
N ALA A 127 4.57 -7.52 0.85
CA ALA A 127 5.19 -8.38 -0.14
C ALA A 127 5.50 -9.78 0.41
N GLN A 128 6.00 -9.90 1.65
CA GLN A 128 6.25 -11.20 2.28
C GLN A 128 4.96 -12.02 2.44
N TYR A 129 3.89 -11.42 2.95
CA TYR A 129 2.60 -12.10 3.07
C TYR A 129 2.02 -12.49 1.72
N ASN A 130 2.24 -11.68 0.69
CA ASN A 130 1.79 -11.99 -0.65
C ASN A 130 2.66 -13.08 -1.32
N SER A 131 3.97 -13.11 -1.07
CA SER A 131 4.87 -14.21 -1.44
C SER A 131 4.41 -15.53 -0.81
N ALA A 132 4.07 -15.54 0.48
CA ALA A 132 3.49 -16.68 1.17
C ALA A 132 2.18 -17.18 0.52
N LYS A 133 1.29 -16.27 0.12
CA LYS A 133 0.04 -16.63 -0.60
C LYS A 133 0.32 -17.20 -1.99
N ILE A 134 1.31 -16.65 -2.71
CA ILE A 134 1.74 -17.16 -4.02
C ILE A 134 2.27 -18.59 -3.87
N LEU A 135 3.16 -18.82 -2.90
CA LEU A 135 3.68 -20.16 -2.59
C LEU A 135 2.56 -21.13 -2.21
N GLU A 136 1.58 -20.69 -1.41
CA GLU A 136 0.41 -21.49 -1.07
C GLU A 136 -0.38 -21.93 -2.32
N ILE A 137 -0.59 -21.03 -3.28
CA ILE A 137 -1.24 -21.37 -4.56
C ILE A 137 -0.40 -22.39 -5.33
N LEU A 138 0.90 -22.19 -5.44
CA LEU A 138 1.83 -23.11 -6.12
C LEU A 138 1.82 -24.50 -5.48
N LEU A 139 1.75 -24.59 -4.15
CA LEU A 139 1.61 -25.85 -3.41
C LEU A 139 0.29 -26.56 -3.71
N LYS A 140 -0.83 -25.83 -3.58
CA LYS A 140 -2.18 -26.41 -3.69
C LYS A 140 -2.55 -26.82 -5.11
N ASP A 141 -2.20 -25.98 -6.07
CA ASP A 141 -2.76 -26.04 -7.41
C ASP A 141 -1.72 -26.51 -8.45
N TYR A 142 -0.42 -26.35 -8.18
CA TYR A 142 0.65 -26.61 -9.16
C TYR A 142 1.72 -27.62 -8.69
N ASN A 143 1.48 -28.30 -7.56
CA ASN A 143 2.35 -29.35 -7.03
C ASN A 143 3.81 -28.88 -6.84
N LEU A 144 3.98 -27.69 -6.25
CA LEU A 144 5.28 -27.17 -5.84
C LEU A 144 5.97 -28.18 -4.91
N GLY A 145 7.19 -28.58 -5.27
CA GLY A 145 7.95 -29.60 -4.53
C GLY A 145 9.15 -29.06 -3.72
N LEU A 146 9.60 -27.83 -3.99
CA LEU A 146 10.75 -27.23 -3.34
C LEU A 146 10.69 -25.70 -3.43
N VAL A 147 11.06 -25.02 -2.35
CA VAL A 147 11.35 -23.59 -2.32
C VAL A 147 12.85 -23.40 -2.15
N CYS A 148 13.49 -22.70 -3.09
CA CYS A 148 14.88 -22.29 -3.06
C CYS A 148 14.94 -20.83 -2.56
N SER A 149 15.60 -20.57 -1.44
CA SER A 149 15.51 -19.31 -0.69
C SER A 149 16.86 -18.58 -0.59
N GLU A 150 16.89 -17.32 -1.03
CA GLU A 150 18.02 -16.41 -0.83
C GLU A 150 18.27 -16.15 0.67
N GLY A 151 19.54 -15.95 1.05
CA GLY A 151 19.90 -15.59 2.42
C GLY A 151 20.07 -16.76 3.39
N ALA A 152 19.89 -18.00 2.92
CA ALA A 152 20.17 -19.22 3.68
C ALA A 152 21.11 -20.17 2.89
N ASP A 153 21.76 -21.10 3.60
CA ASP A 153 22.57 -22.19 3.01
C ASP A 153 22.14 -23.53 3.65
N GLY A 154 21.68 -24.46 2.81
CA GLY A 154 21.24 -25.79 3.22
C GLY A 154 19.76 -25.86 3.60
N GLU A 155 19.37 -26.85 4.40
CA GLU A 155 17.98 -27.00 4.83
C GLU A 155 17.56 -25.87 5.77
N VAL A 156 16.43 -25.22 5.47
CA VAL A 156 15.82 -24.21 6.36
C VAL A 156 14.79 -24.91 7.24
N ASP A 157 15.23 -25.29 8.45
CA ASP A 157 14.40 -26.01 9.41
C ASP A 157 13.57 -25.05 10.28
N THR A 158 12.25 -25.08 10.08
CA THR A 158 11.29 -24.30 10.88
C THR A 158 10.61 -25.12 11.98
N SER A 159 10.95 -26.42 12.13
CA SER A 159 10.26 -27.38 13.00
C SER A 159 10.23 -26.96 14.47
N SER A 160 11.28 -26.29 14.94
CA SER A 160 11.38 -25.76 16.30
C SER A 160 10.25 -24.78 16.66
N VAL A 161 9.68 -24.09 15.66
CA VAL A 161 8.57 -23.14 15.82
C VAL A 161 7.27 -23.69 15.25
N SER A 162 7.31 -24.32 14.08
CA SER A 162 6.13 -24.83 13.38
C SER A 162 5.45 -25.99 14.12
N SER A 163 6.19 -26.74 14.95
CA SER A 163 5.66 -27.82 15.80
C SER A 163 4.96 -27.33 17.07
N PHE A 164 5.03 -26.04 17.41
CA PHE A 164 4.36 -25.50 18.58
C PHE A 164 2.84 -25.69 18.45
N PRO A 165 2.10 -26.23 19.43
CA PRO A 165 0.74 -26.73 19.19
C PRO A 165 -0.31 -25.63 18.90
N ASP A 166 -0.12 -24.41 19.42
CA ASP A 166 -1.09 -23.32 19.27
C ASP A 166 -0.85 -22.53 17.97
N SER A 167 -1.76 -22.68 17.00
CA SER A 167 -1.66 -22.01 15.70
C SER A 167 -1.83 -20.50 15.76
N GLU A 168 -2.64 -20.00 16.70
CA GLU A 168 -2.87 -18.55 16.83
C GLU A 168 -1.61 -17.87 17.38
N VAL A 169 -0.96 -18.48 18.37
CA VAL A 169 0.32 -18.00 18.90
C VAL A 169 1.39 -18.05 17.82
N ARG A 170 1.52 -19.15 17.07
CA ARG A 170 2.48 -19.25 15.94
C ARG A 170 2.26 -18.13 14.93
N GLU A 171 1.03 -17.88 14.51
CA GLU A 171 0.72 -16.83 13.53
C GLU A 171 1.03 -15.43 14.06
N LYS A 172 0.65 -15.12 15.31
CA LYS A 172 0.94 -13.81 15.92
C LYS A 172 2.44 -13.58 16.06
N THR A 173 3.18 -14.57 16.55
CA THR A 173 4.64 -14.47 16.67
C THR A 173 5.30 -14.33 15.30
N ALA A 174 4.95 -15.18 14.33
CA ALA A 174 5.52 -15.11 12.99
C ALA A 174 5.29 -13.74 12.31
N LYS A 175 4.11 -13.12 12.49
CA LYS A 175 3.83 -11.78 11.96
C LYS A 175 4.76 -10.70 12.50
N ILE A 176 5.18 -10.77 13.76
CA ILE A 176 6.13 -9.80 14.33
C ILE A 176 7.48 -9.91 13.64
N PHE A 177 7.99 -11.13 13.47
CA PHE A 177 9.26 -11.33 12.78
C PHE A 177 9.18 -10.96 11.29
N VAL A 178 8.05 -11.18 10.62
CA VAL A 178 7.85 -10.69 9.24
C VAL A 178 7.82 -9.16 9.21
N ASN A 179 7.07 -8.53 10.12
CA ASN A 179 6.95 -7.08 10.19
C ASN A 179 8.28 -6.38 10.53
N SER A 180 9.13 -7.05 11.31
CA SER A 180 10.46 -6.56 11.66
C SER A 180 11.54 -6.83 10.59
N GLY A 181 11.21 -7.56 9.52
CA GLY A 181 12.14 -7.96 8.47
C GLY A 181 13.06 -9.13 8.82
N GLU A 182 12.77 -9.88 9.88
CA GLU A 182 13.59 -11.00 10.36
C GLU A 182 13.17 -12.36 9.77
N LEU A 183 11.95 -12.45 9.22
CA LEU A 183 11.39 -13.69 8.71
C LEU A 183 10.77 -13.51 7.33
N THR A 184 11.01 -14.47 6.45
CA THR A 184 10.61 -14.45 5.04
C THR A 184 9.23 -15.06 4.80
N GLY A 185 8.63 -14.81 3.63
CA GLY A 185 7.31 -15.33 3.27
C GLY A 185 7.22 -16.86 3.26
N GLU A 186 8.28 -17.54 2.82
CA GLU A 186 8.37 -19.01 2.81
C GLU A 186 8.46 -19.59 4.23
N GLU A 187 9.24 -18.97 5.12
CA GLU A 187 9.32 -19.37 6.53
C GLU A 187 7.97 -19.11 7.22
N TYR A 188 7.32 -17.99 6.91
CA TYR A 188 6.01 -17.64 7.47
C TYR A 188 4.97 -18.69 7.09
N LEU A 189 4.95 -19.07 5.81
CA LEU A 189 4.05 -20.10 5.30
C LEU A 189 4.32 -21.46 5.97
N SER A 190 5.59 -21.82 6.15
CA SER A 190 5.98 -23.06 6.81
C SER A 190 5.52 -23.10 8.27
N ILE A 191 5.80 -22.05 9.03
CA ILE A 191 5.45 -21.95 10.47
C ILE A 191 3.94 -21.96 10.70
N THR A 192 3.20 -21.24 9.87
CA THR A 192 1.77 -21.01 10.13
C THR A 192 0.89 -22.13 9.60
N LYS A 193 1.26 -22.77 8.48
CA LYS A 193 0.33 -23.61 7.72
C LYS A 193 0.89 -24.89 7.13
N TYR A 194 2.16 -24.89 6.70
CA TYR A 194 2.78 -26.02 6.00
C TYR A 194 4.13 -26.39 6.64
N PRO A 195 4.14 -27.00 7.84
CA PRO A 195 5.39 -27.28 8.58
C PRO A 195 6.37 -28.18 7.83
N ASP A 196 5.87 -28.99 6.88
CA ASP A 196 6.67 -29.88 6.04
C ASP A 196 7.06 -29.25 4.68
N LEU A 197 6.87 -27.94 4.50
CA LEU A 197 7.24 -27.23 3.27
C LEU A 197 8.76 -27.34 3.05
N PRO A 198 9.23 -27.99 1.96
CA PRO A 198 10.67 -28.12 1.74
C PRO A 198 11.26 -26.78 1.33
N ILE A 199 12.07 -26.18 2.21
CA ILE A 199 12.80 -24.94 1.95
C ILE A 199 14.30 -25.24 1.97
N TRP A 200 15.01 -24.78 0.95
CA TRP A 200 16.43 -24.96 0.78
C TRP A 200 17.12 -23.62 0.49
N GLY A 201 18.04 -23.24 1.35
CA GLY A 201 18.93 -22.11 1.19
C GLY A 201 19.92 -22.33 0.05
N ILE A 202 20.08 -21.31 -0.80
CA ILE A 202 20.86 -21.38 -2.04
C ILE A 202 22.10 -20.48 -2.05
N GLU A 203 22.44 -19.83 -0.94
CA GLU A 203 23.66 -19.04 -0.84
C GLU A 203 24.93 -19.89 -0.84
N ASP A 204 26.03 -19.25 -1.23
CA ASP A 204 27.37 -19.68 -0.82
C ASP A 204 27.81 -18.81 0.35
N ARG A 205 28.17 -19.43 1.48
CA ARG A 205 28.49 -18.71 2.73
C ARG A 205 29.62 -17.69 2.54
N ASP A 206 30.69 -18.08 1.86
CA ASP A 206 31.88 -17.23 1.74
C ASP A 206 31.59 -16.02 0.83
N ILE A 207 30.89 -16.24 -0.28
CA ILE A 207 30.47 -15.17 -1.19
C ILE A 207 29.46 -14.24 -0.49
N TYR A 208 28.50 -14.78 0.26
CA TYR A 208 27.51 -14.01 1.01
C TYR A 208 28.17 -13.12 2.07
N PHE A 209 29.06 -13.66 2.90
CA PHE A 209 29.78 -12.87 3.90
C PHE A 209 30.71 -11.85 3.27
N LYS A 210 31.37 -12.17 2.15
CA LYS A 210 32.11 -11.17 1.37
C LYS A 210 31.20 -10.02 0.95
N ASN A 211 29.98 -10.30 0.49
CA ASN A 211 29.04 -9.27 0.07
C ASN A 211 28.64 -8.36 1.24
N ILE A 212 28.42 -8.91 2.44
CA ILE A 212 28.19 -8.13 3.68
C ILE A 212 29.40 -7.26 4.04
N ILE A 213 30.62 -7.78 3.90
CA ILE A 213 31.85 -7.02 4.17
C ILE A 213 31.97 -5.85 3.20
N ASP A 214 31.74 -6.10 1.91
CA ASP A 214 31.75 -5.07 0.86
C ASP A 214 30.67 -3.99 1.16
N PHE A 215 29.44 -4.40 1.51
CA PHE A 215 28.36 -3.49 1.90
C PHE A 215 28.76 -2.58 3.08
N ASN A 216 29.24 -3.19 4.17
CA ASN A 216 29.66 -2.45 5.37
C ASN A 216 30.86 -1.55 5.11
N LYS A 217 31.74 -1.90 4.17
CA LYS A 217 32.82 -1.03 3.72
C LYS A 217 32.27 0.22 3.04
N ILE A 218 31.29 0.06 2.15
CA ILE A 218 30.62 1.18 1.45
C ILE A 218 29.93 2.11 2.43
N MET A 219 29.19 1.57 3.41
CA MET A 219 28.50 2.38 4.41
C MET A 219 29.43 3.26 5.26
N LYS A 220 30.72 2.89 5.41
CA LYS A 220 31.69 3.70 6.18
C LYS A 220 32.08 5.00 5.47
N PHE A 221 32.28 4.96 4.15
CA PHE A 221 32.67 6.15 3.39
C PHE A 221 31.48 6.87 2.73
N ASN A 222 30.32 6.22 2.59
CA ASN A 222 29.13 6.80 1.98
C ASN A 222 28.80 8.21 2.53
N PRO A 223 28.79 8.48 3.85
CA PRO A 223 28.51 9.83 4.36
C PRO A 223 29.45 10.91 3.81
N GLN A 224 30.73 10.60 3.57
CA GLN A 224 31.70 11.54 3.00
C GLN A 224 31.40 11.78 1.51
N SER A 225 31.11 10.73 0.76
CA SER A 225 30.72 10.83 -0.65
C SER A 225 29.41 11.60 -0.85
N GLN A 226 28.45 11.48 0.08
CA GLN A 226 27.21 12.25 0.06
C GLN A 226 27.45 13.76 0.21
N VAL A 227 28.54 14.19 0.86
CA VAL A 227 28.89 15.61 0.94
C VAL A 227 29.12 16.18 -0.46
N PHE A 228 29.96 15.51 -1.27
CA PHE A 228 30.20 15.92 -2.66
C PHE A 228 28.92 15.90 -3.48
N ILE A 229 28.16 14.80 -3.41
CA ILE A 229 26.91 14.61 -4.17
C ILE A 229 25.91 15.73 -3.85
N SER A 230 25.72 16.03 -2.56
CA SER A 230 24.82 17.09 -2.09
C SER A 230 25.28 18.49 -2.54
N GLN A 231 26.58 18.80 -2.41
CA GLN A 231 27.14 20.08 -2.85
C GLN A 231 27.00 20.30 -4.36
N ALA A 232 27.31 19.28 -5.15
CA ALA A 232 27.18 19.31 -6.60
C ALA A 232 25.71 19.43 -7.02
N LYS A 233 24.81 18.61 -6.45
CA LYS A 233 23.36 18.66 -6.69
C LYS A 233 22.79 20.04 -6.38
N LYS A 234 23.07 20.59 -5.20
CA LYS A 234 22.63 21.94 -4.81
C LYS A 234 23.11 23.01 -5.79
N THR A 235 24.38 22.94 -6.20
CA THR A 235 24.93 23.88 -7.19
C THR A 235 24.23 23.76 -8.55
N LEU A 236 24.01 22.53 -9.04
CA LEU A 236 23.34 22.29 -10.31
C LEU A 236 21.90 22.81 -10.27
N GLU A 237 21.18 22.62 -9.16
CA GLU A 237 19.84 23.17 -8.95
C GLU A 237 19.83 24.71 -8.90
N GLU A 238 20.83 25.36 -8.29
CA GLU A 238 20.97 26.83 -8.33
C GLU A 238 21.21 27.37 -9.75
N LEU A 239 22.00 26.64 -10.56
CA LEU A 239 22.33 27.00 -11.94
C LEU A 239 21.19 26.70 -12.91
N LYS A 240 20.36 25.70 -12.61
CA LYS A 240 19.28 25.22 -13.46
C LYS A 240 18.35 26.34 -13.99
N PRO A 241 17.72 27.17 -13.14
CA PRO A 241 16.84 28.25 -13.61
C PRO A 241 17.57 29.37 -14.37
N LYS A 242 18.90 29.39 -14.36
CA LYS A 242 19.73 30.42 -15.02
C LYS A 242 20.27 29.96 -16.37
N ILE A 243 20.53 28.66 -16.52
CA ILE A 243 21.12 28.07 -17.71
C ILE A 243 20.07 27.50 -18.65
N TYR A 244 19.06 26.80 -18.11
CA TYR A 244 18.02 26.19 -18.93
C TYR A 244 17.17 27.22 -19.65
N SER A 245 16.83 26.89 -20.90
CA SER A 245 15.79 27.61 -21.64
C SER A 245 14.43 27.42 -20.97
N LYS A 246 13.45 28.24 -21.37
CA LYS A 246 12.07 28.14 -20.89
C LYS A 246 11.49 26.75 -21.17
N GLU A 247 11.79 26.18 -22.33
CA GLU A 247 11.32 24.85 -22.74
C GLU A 247 11.93 23.75 -21.86
N LEU A 248 13.23 23.83 -21.55
CA LEU A 248 13.88 22.86 -20.66
C LEU A 248 13.34 22.94 -19.22
N LEU A 249 13.09 24.15 -18.70
CA LEU A 249 12.48 24.33 -17.38
C LEU A 249 11.05 23.79 -17.30
N GLN A 250 10.28 23.86 -18.40
CA GLN A 250 8.94 23.28 -18.45
C GLN A 250 8.98 21.76 -18.33
N ILE A 251 9.92 21.10 -19.01
CA ILE A 251 10.07 19.64 -18.93
C ILE A 251 10.55 19.24 -17.54
N ASP A 252 11.50 19.98 -16.97
CA ASP A 252 12.01 19.74 -15.62
C ASP A 252 10.89 19.84 -14.56
N GLN A 253 10.01 20.84 -14.69
CA GLN A 253 8.84 20.97 -13.82
C GLN A 253 7.87 19.79 -14.00
N LYS A 254 7.65 19.32 -15.23
CA LYS A 254 6.77 18.17 -15.50
C LYS A 254 7.33 16.86 -14.95
N GLU A 255 8.64 16.67 -15.02
CA GLU A 255 9.34 15.57 -14.36
C GLU A 255 9.18 15.66 -12.84
N THR A 256 9.38 16.83 -12.25
CA THR A 256 9.19 17.06 -10.80
C THR A 256 7.74 16.80 -10.37
N ASP A 257 6.76 17.23 -11.16
CA ASP A 257 5.34 16.95 -10.90
C ASP A 257 5.04 15.44 -10.98
N TYR A 258 5.68 14.73 -11.91
CA TYR A 258 5.56 13.29 -12.06
C TYR A 258 6.20 12.52 -10.88
N GLU A 259 7.44 12.84 -10.52
CA GLU A 259 8.15 12.24 -9.38
C GLU A 259 7.39 12.51 -8.06
N ALA A 260 6.81 13.71 -7.90
CA ALA A 260 5.97 14.06 -6.75
C ALA A 260 4.53 13.51 -6.82
N GLN A 261 4.23 12.61 -7.78
CA GLN A 261 2.92 11.98 -7.98
C GLN A 261 1.76 12.96 -8.20
N ARG A 262 2.05 14.18 -8.66
CA ARG A 262 1.07 15.23 -9.03
C ARG A 262 0.63 15.11 -10.50
N LEU A 263 1.27 14.24 -11.28
CA LEU A 263 0.96 13.97 -12.69
C LEU A 263 0.86 12.44 -12.93
N GLU A 264 -0.20 11.98 -13.61
CA GLU A 264 -0.34 10.56 -13.93
C GLU A 264 0.66 10.12 -15.03
N THR A 265 1.12 8.87 -14.97
CA THR A 265 2.07 8.28 -15.95
C THR A 265 1.62 8.47 -17.40
N ALA A 266 0.33 8.25 -17.69
CA ALA A 266 -0.20 8.40 -19.04
C ALA A 266 -0.13 9.85 -19.56
N ASP A 267 -0.37 10.83 -18.67
CA ASP A 267 -0.33 12.25 -19.01
C ASP A 267 1.11 12.74 -19.19
N TYR A 268 2.02 12.29 -18.33
CA TYR A 268 3.44 12.61 -18.47
C TYR A 268 4.03 12.02 -19.75
N LEU A 269 3.75 10.74 -20.03
CA LEU A 269 4.22 10.09 -21.25
C LEU A 269 3.65 10.77 -22.50
N LYS A 270 2.36 11.12 -22.50
CA LYS A 270 1.76 11.89 -23.59
C LYS A 270 2.50 13.22 -23.81
N TYR A 271 2.80 13.95 -22.74
CA TYR A 271 3.58 15.19 -22.81
C TYR A 271 4.96 14.98 -23.44
N LEU A 272 5.69 13.92 -23.05
CA LEU A 272 7.00 13.60 -23.64
C LEU A 272 6.89 13.26 -25.13
N LEU A 273 5.90 12.46 -25.53
CA LEU A 273 5.69 12.06 -26.91
C LEU A 273 5.22 13.23 -27.80
N ASP A 274 4.47 14.20 -27.26
CA ASP A 274 4.09 15.40 -27.99
C ASP A 274 5.32 16.29 -28.31
N LEU A 275 6.36 16.24 -27.46
CA LEU A 275 7.64 16.94 -27.67
C LEU A 275 8.58 16.20 -28.63
N ASP A 276 8.56 14.87 -28.62
CA ASP A 276 9.37 14.03 -29.49
C ASP A 276 8.55 13.33 -30.57
N LYS A 277 8.19 14.10 -31.61
CA LYS A 277 7.43 13.58 -32.75
C LYS A 277 8.15 12.46 -33.50
N GLY A 278 9.48 12.36 -33.39
CA GLY A 278 10.26 11.28 -33.99
C GLY A 278 10.00 9.95 -33.30
N VAL A 279 10.21 9.90 -31.98
CA VAL A 279 9.88 8.72 -31.17
C VAL A 279 8.37 8.45 -31.18
N ALA A 280 7.52 9.48 -31.13
CA ALA A 280 6.09 9.29 -31.25
C ALA A 280 5.68 8.69 -32.61
N ALA A 281 6.31 9.09 -33.72
CA ALA A 281 6.05 8.48 -35.02
C ALA A 281 6.54 7.02 -35.08
N GLU A 282 7.73 6.73 -34.52
CA GLU A 282 8.27 5.36 -34.41
C GLU A 282 7.36 4.45 -33.56
N LEU A 283 6.81 4.97 -32.46
CA LEU A 283 5.89 4.25 -31.58
C LEU A 283 4.45 4.19 -32.13
N ALA A 284 4.06 5.13 -33.00
CA ALA A 284 2.73 5.18 -33.63
C ALA A 284 2.60 4.32 -34.89
N LEU A 285 3.70 3.79 -35.43
CA LEU A 285 3.69 2.94 -36.63
C LEU A 285 3.44 1.47 -36.28
N PRO A 286 2.23 0.98 -36.60
CA PRO A 286 2.10 -0.16 -37.49
C PRO A 286 1.36 0.31 -38.75
N LYS A 287 2.04 1.04 -39.63
CA LYS A 287 1.57 1.24 -41.01
C LYS A 287 2.68 0.88 -41.98
N LEU A 288 2.50 -0.27 -42.64
CA LEU A 288 3.12 -0.54 -43.92
C LEU A 288 2.54 0.46 -44.93
N GLN A 289 3.38 1.34 -45.45
CA GLN A 289 3.27 1.75 -46.84
C GLN A 289 4.56 1.31 -47.52
N ASP A 290 4.37 0.46 -48.53
CA ASP A 290 5.36 0.11 -49.56
C ASP A 290 6.66 -0.54 -49.10
N GLY A 291 6.57 -1.70 -48.43
CA GLY A 291 7.47 -2.86 -48.62
C GLY A 291 9.00 -2.65 -48.52
N LYS A 292 9.47 -1.51 -48.03
CA LYS A 292 10.88 -1.15 -47.87
C LYS A 292 11.06 -0.51 -46.50
N ALA A 293 11.11 -1.34 -45.47
CA ALA A 293 11.59 -0.91 -44.17
C ALA A 293 13.12 -0.82 -44.21
N SER A 294 13.64 0.40 -44.27
CA SER A 294 15.03 0.74 -43.97
C SER A 294 15.01 2.01 -43.14
N PHE A 295 15.66 1.97 -41.96
CA PHE A 295 15.68 2.94 -40.83
C PHE A 295 14.51 2.80 -39.82
N ALA A 296 14.67 2.58 -38.52
CA ALA A 296 15.83 2.27 -37.66
C ALA A 296 15.35 1.28 -36.56
N ALA A 297 15.82 0.04 -36.60
CA ALA A 297 15.41 -1.04 -35.68
C ALA A 297 15.89 -0.84 -34.21
N THR A 298 16.66 0.21 -33.93
CA THR A 298 17.36 0.41 -32.66
C THR A 298 16.50 1.09 -31.59
N ASN A 299 15.65 2.06 -31.95
CA ASN A 299 14.84 2.79 -30.97
C ASN A 299 13.56 2.04 -30.57
N THR A 300 12.95 1.29 -31.49
CA THR A 300 11.76 0.46 -31.21
C THR A 300 12.07 -0.65 -30.19
N ALA A 301 13.33 -1.11 -30.15
CA ALA A 301 13.82 -2.02 -29.11
C ALA A 301 14.09 -1.31 -27.78
N ARG A 302 14.56 -0.05 -27.82
CA ARG A 302 14.92 0.75 -26.63
C ARG A 302 13.70 1.20 -25.82
N PHE A 303 12.60 1.60 -26.46
CA PHE A 303 11.38 2.10 -25.80
C PHE A 303 10.20 1.12 -25.95
N LYS A 304 10.49 -0.18 -25.79
CA LYS A 304 9.53 -1.26 -26.01
C LYS A 304 8.32 -1.17 -25.07
N ASN A 305 8.54 -0.94 -23.79
CA ASN A 305 7.48 -0.90 -22.78
C ASN A 305 6.63 0.35 -22.89
N ILE A 306 7.23 1.50 -23.23
CA ILE A 306 6.48 2.72 -23.62
C ILE A 306 5.54 2.40 -24.80
N GLY A 307 6.03 1.72 -25.83
CA GLY A 307 5.21 1.30 -26.98
C GLY A 307 4.07 0.36 -26.59
N ILE A 308 4.33 -0.64 -25.75
CA ILE A 308 3.32 -1.57 -25.22
C ILE A 308 2.23 -0.81 -24.46
N LEU A 309 2.61 0.14 -23.59
CA LEU A 309 1.65 0.94 -22.84
C LEU A 309 0.78 1.80 -23.76
N MET A 310 1.38 2.49 -24.73
CA MET A 310 0.65 3.34 -25.68
C MET A 310 -0.33 2.54 -26.55
N GLU A 311 0.10 1.37 -27.02
CA GLU A 311 -0.78 0.49 -27.77
C GLU A 311 -1.91 -0.07 -26.90
N SER A 312 -1.63 -0.42 -25.65
CA SER A 312 -2.63 -0.87 -24.68
C SER A 312 -3.69 0.20 -24.42
N LEU A 313 -3.26 1.46 -24.20
CA LEU A 313 -4.14 2.62 -24.02
C LEU A 313 -5.03 2.88 -25.26
N ARG A 314 -4.51 2.63 -26.46
CA ARG A 314 -5.28 2.77 -27.71
C ARG A 314 -6.31 1.66 -27.85
N LEU A 315 -5.92 0.41 -27.59
CA LEU A 315 -6.80 -0.75 -27.64
C LEU A 315 -7.92 -0.65 -26.59
N GLU A 316 -7.60 -0.21 -25.38
CA GLU A 316 -8.56 -0.03 -24.29
C GLU A 316 -9.75 0.85 -24.69
N LYS A 317 -9.49 1.94 -25.42
CA LYS A 317 -10.54 2.86 -25.92
C LYS A 317 -11.49 2.21 -26.92
N THR A 318 -11.12 1.08 -27.51
CA THR A 318 -11.92 0.36 -28.52
C THR A 318 -12.69 -0.83 -27.94
N ILE A 319 -12.51 -1.14 -26.65
CA ILE A 319 -13.13 -2.28 -25.98
C ILE A 319 -14.63 -2.03 -25.78
N ASP A 320 -15.46 -2.90 -26.34
CA ASP A 320 -16.90 -2.96 -26.10
C ASP A 320 -17.24 -4.24 -25.31
N GLN A 321 -17.44 -4.09 -24.00
CA GLN A 321 -17.65 -5.22 -23.09
C GLN A 321 -18.88 -6.06 -23.45
N GLN A 322 -19.95 -5.43 -23.95
CA GLN A 322 -21.17 -6.14 -24.32
C GLN A 322 -20.94 -7.03 -25.54
N LYS A 323 -20.24 -6.51 -26.57
CA LYS A 323 -19.89 -7.29 -27.75
C LYS A 323 -18.90 -8.42 -27.43
N ILE A 324 -17.90 -8.16 -26.59
CA ILE A 324 -16.96 -9.19 -26.14
C ILE A 324 -17.69 -10.34 -25.45
N MET A 325 -18.65 -10.03 -24.56
CA MET A 325 -19.46 -11.04 -23.89
C MET A 325 -20.28 -11.87 -24.88
N GLN A 326 -20.98 -11.22 -25.82
CA GLN A 326 -21.77 -11.91 -26.85
C GLN A 326 -20.88 -12.81 -27.71
N GLU A 327 -19.74 -12.31 -28.16
CA GLU A 327 -18.78 -13.07 -28.97
C GLU A 327 -18.18 -14.25 -28.19
N SER A 328 -17.86 -14.07 -26.91
CA SER A 328 -17.34 -15.13 -26.05
C SER A 328 -18.34 -16.26 -25.83
N GLN A 329 -19.62 -15.91 -25.58
CA GLN A 329 -20.70 -16.90 -25.47
C GLN A 329 -20.88 -17.67 -26.78
N ASN A 330 -20.90 -16.95 -27.91
CA ASN A 330 -21.00 -17.57 -29.23
C ASN A 330 -19.78 -18.45 -29.58
N LEU A 331 -18.57 -18.07 -29.15
CA LEU A 331 -17.37 -18.87 -29.34
C LEU A 331 -17.46 -20.18 -28.56
N LEU A 332 -17.88 -20.12 -27.30
CA LEU A 332 -18.04 -21.29 -26.44
C LEU A 332 -19.07 -22.28 -26.96
N LEU A 333 -20.23 -21.80 -27.43
CA LEU A 333 -21.25 -22.66 -28.03
C LEU A 333 -20.75 -23.35 -29.29
N ASN A 334 -19.99 -22.63 -30.14
CA ASN A 334 -19.42 -23.19 -31.37
C ASN A 334 -18.27 -24.17 -31.07
N LEU A 335 -17.42 -23.87 -30.09
CA LEU A 335 -16.39 -24.77 -29.57
C LEU A 335 -17.00 -26.07 -29.04
N GLN A 336 -18.02 -25.97 -28.19
CA GLN A 336 -18.71 -27.14 -27.65
C GLN A 336 -19.28 -28.01 -28.77
N SER A 337 -19.90 -27.39 -29.77
CA SER A 337 -20.45 -28.09 -30.93
C SER A 337 -19.36 -28.78 -31.78
N ALA A 338 -18.25 -28.08 -32.03
CA ALA A 338 -17.12 -28.59 -32.82
C ALA A 338 -16.37 -29.74 -32.14
N ILE A 339 -16.14 -29.65 -30.82
CA ILE A 339 -15.45 -30.68 -30.05
C ILE A 339 -16.33 -31.93 -29.92
N GLN A 340 -17.64 -31.76 -29.68
CA GLN A 340 -18.61 -32.86 -29.62
C GLN A 340 -18.72 -33.61 -30.95
N ALA A 341 -18.66 -32.90 -32.08
CA ALA A 341 -18.69 -33.53 -33.42
C ALA A 341 -17.48 -34.45 -33.67
N LYS A 342 -16.34 -34.20 -33.00
CA LYS A 342 -15.09 -34.96 -33.15
C LYS A 342 -14.89 -36.05 -32.08
N SER A 343 -15.85 -36.24 -31.15
CA SER A 343 -15.79 -37.24 -30.05
C SER A 343 -14.55 -37.13 -29.14
N LEU A 344 -14.01 -35.92 -28.93
CA LEU A 344 -12.84 -35.67 -28.09
C LEU A 344 -13.25 -35.31 -26.66
N SER A 345 -13.45 -36.30 -25.79
CA SER A 345 -13.92 -36.09 -24.40
C SER A 345 -12.97 -35.22 -23.57
N THR A 346 -11.66 -35.38 -23.75
CA THR A 346 -10.63 -34.67 -22.97
C THR A 346 -10.67 -33.16 -23.16
N ASP A 347 -10.90 -32.67 -24.39
CA ASP A 347 -10.92 -31.23 -24.69
C ASP A 347 -12.20 -30.55 -24.14
N ILE A 348 -13.30 -31.30 -24.01
CA ILE A 348 -14.51 -30.83 -23.32
C ILE A 348 -14.27 -30.75 -21.82
N ASP A 349 -13.64 -31.76 -21.23
CA ASP A 349 -13.33 -31.79 -19.81
C ASP A 349 -12.38 -30.63 -19.43
N THR A 350 -11.35 -30.35 -20.24
CA THR A 350 -10.45 -29.21 -20.02
C THR A 350 -11.14 -27.87 -20.23
N LEU A 351 -12.05 -27.75 -21.20
CA LEU A 351 -12.84 -26.53 -21.40
C LEU A 351 -13.74 -26.25 -20.20
N MET A 352 -14.39 -27.28 -19.65
CA MET A 352 -15.20 -27.16 -18.45
C MET A 352 -14.37 -26.82 -17.22
N ALA A 353 -13.21 -27.47 -17.05
CA ALA A 353 -12.30 -27.18 -15.96
C ALA A 353 -11.83 -25.71 -16.00
N ASN A 354 -11.33 -25.23 -17.15
CA ASN A 354 -10.89 -23.85 -17.31
C ASN A 354 -12.03 -22.84 -17.13
N ALA A 355 -13.22 -23.12 -17.65
CA ALA A 355 -14.38 -22.25 -17.44
C ALA A 355 -14.81 -22.17 -15.96
N GLN A 356 -14.71 -23.30 -15.23
CA GLN A 356 -14.98 -23.33 -13.79
C GLN A 356 -13.90 -22.60 -13.00
N LEU A 357 -12.62 -22.80 -13.32
CA LEU A 357 -11.51 -22.05 -12.71
C LEU A 357 -11.66 -20.54 -12.95
N PHE A 358 -12.06 -20.13 -14.15
CA PHE A 358 -12.27 -18.71 -14.46
C PHE A 358 -13.45 -18.13 -13.67
N LYS A 359 -14.56 -18.87 -13.58
CA LYS A 359 -15.71 -18.52 -12.75
C LYS A 359 -15.34 -18.37 -11.27
N ASP A 360 -14.50 -19.27 -10.77
CA ASP A 360 -14.02 -19.27 -9.38
C ASP A 360 -12.87 -18.27 -9.15
N GLN A 361 -12.54 -17.44 -10.14
CA GLN A 361 -11.47 -16.42 -10.08
C GLN A 361 -10.07 -17.01 -9.87
N LYS A 362 -9.90 -18.29 -10.23
CA LYS A 362 -8.65 -19.05 -10.11
C LYS A 362 -7.76 -18.99 -11.35
N ILE A 363 -8.24 -18.42 -12.46
CA ILE A 363 -7.41 -18.07 -13.62
C ILE A 363 -7.76 -16.66 -14.10
N SER A 364 -6.78 -15.95 -14.64
CA SER A 364 -6.96 -14.55 -15.05
C SER A 364 -7.78 -14.47 -16.33
N PRO A 365 -8.43 -13.33 -16.63
CA PRO A 365 -9.03 -13.09 -17.93
C PRO A 365 -8.07 -13.40 -19.08
N PHE A 366 -6.81 -12.99 -18.98
CA PHE A 366 -5.81 -13.26 -20.02
C PHE A 366 -5.58 -14.75 -20.24
N SER A 367 -5.40 -15.52 -19.16
CA SER A 367 -5.18 -16.97 -19.23
C SER A 367 -6.38 -17.67 -19.86
N PHE A 368 -7.60 -17.33 -19.40
CA PHE A 368 -8.83 -17.95 -19.89
C PHE A 368 -9.11 -17.61 -21.36
N TYR A 369 -9.03 -16.34 -21.75
CA TYR A 369 -9.33 -15.94 -23.12
C TYR A 369 -8.23 -16.36 -24.12
N SER A 370 -6.97 -16.48 -23.68
CA SER A 370 -5.90 -17.09 -24.49
C SER A 370 -6.14 -18.58 -24.69
N TYR A 371 -6.52 -19.31 -23.63
CA TYR A 371 -6.93 -20.72 -23.75
C TYR A 371 -8.10 -20.91 -24.72
N LEU A 372 -9.13 -20.05 -24.65
CA LEU A 372 -10.27 -20.13 -25.58
C LEU A 372 -9.83 -19.88 -27.04
N LYS A 373 -8.90 -18.95 -27.26
CA LYS A 373 -8.33 -18.70 -28.59
C LYS A 373 -7.58 -19.92 -29.11
N ASP A 374 -6.69 -20.49 -28.32
CA ASP A 374 -5.88 -21.64 -28.73
C ASP A 374 -6.75 -22.88 -28.98
N LEU A 375 -7.76 -23.10 -28.13
CA LEU A 375 -8.73 -24.17 -28.34
C LEU A 375 -9.57 -23.94 -29.61
N ALA A 376 -9.96 -22.70 -29.89
CA ALA A 376 -10.69 -22.36 -31.10
C ALA A 376 -9.86 -22.55 -32.37
N LEU A 377 -8.56 -22.27 -32.31
CA LEU A 377 -7.61 -22.55 -33.39
C LEU A 377 -7.43 -24.05 -33.59
N LYS A 378 -7.19 -24.81 -32.51
CA LYS A 378 -7.05 -26.28 -32.53
C LYS A 378 -8.25 -26.96 -33.20
N HIS A 379 -9.45 -26.42 -33.00
CA HIS A 379 -10.70 -27.00 -33.53
C HIS A 379 -11.20 -26.37 -34.84
N ASN A 380 -10.45 -25.45 -35.44
CA ASN A 380 -10.84 -24.70 -36.65
C ASN A 380 -12.16 -23.92 -36.49
N VAL A 381 -12.45 -23.43 -35.28
CA VAL A 381 -13.59 -22.54 -35.00
C VAL A 381 -13.27 -21.09 -35.36
N ILE A 382 -11.99 -20.74 -35.34
CA ILE A 382 -11.44 -19.48 -35.85
C ILE A 382 -10.31 -19.86 -36.81
N GLU A 383 -10.25 -19.20 -37.97
CA GLU A 383 -9.13 -19.31 -38.91
C GLU A 383 -8.16 -18.14 -38.73
N ILE A 384 -6.86 -18.43 -38.71
CA ILE A 384 -5.83 -17.40 -38.94
C ILE A 384 -5.58 -17.40 -40.44
N ALA A 385 -5.72 -16.25 -41.10
CA ALA A 385 -5.22 -16.11 -42.46
C ALA A 385 -3.73 -16.47 -42.46
N SER A 386 -3.37 -17.60 -43.08
CA SER A 386 -1.99 -18.05 -43.15
C SER A 386 -1.14 -16.98 -43.83
N ALA A 387 -0.10 -16.49 -43.15
CA ALA A 387 0.86 -15.56 -43.74
C ALA A 387 1.49 -16.20 -45.00
N PRO A 388 1.73 -15.44 -46.09
CA PRO A 388 2.38 -15.95 -47.27
C PRO A 388 3.72 -16.60 -46.93
N ALA A 389 4.06 -17.71 -47.61
CA ALA A 389 5.25 -18.52 -47.35
C ALA A 389 6.60 -17.77 -47.38
N ALA A 390 6.64 -16.52 -47.85
CA ALA A 390 7.83 -15.69 -47.94
C ALA A 390 8.30 -15.07 -46.60
N LEU A 391 7.55 -15.17 -45.50
CA LEU A 391 7.82 -14.47 -44.24
C LEU A 391 8.30 -15.37 -43.07
N ARG A 392 8.73 -16.60 -43.35
CA ARG A 392 9.10 -17.57 -42.30
C ARG A 392 10.47 -17.35 -41.64
N ASN A 393 11.30 -16.43 -42.14
CA ASN A 393 12.71 -16.35 -41.72
C ASN A 393 13.18 -15.10 -40.98
N ASP A 394 12.32 -14.10 -40.67
CA ASP A 394 12.78 -12.90 -39.98
C ASP A 394 12.01 -12.59 -38.68
N ASN A 395 12.81 -12.38 -37.64
CA ASN A 395 12.48 -12.03 -36.25
C ASN A 395 11.18 -11.23 -36.05
N VAL A 396 10.29 -11.74 -35.20
CA VAL A 396 9.24 -11.08 -34.33
C VAL A 396 8.29 -10.03 -34.95
N THR A 397 8.71 -9.17 -35.87
CA THR A 397 7.94 -8.08 -36.47
C THR A 397 7.03 -8.53 -37.62
N GLY A 398 7.40 -9.59 -38.35
CA GLY A 398 6.56 -10.16 -39.42
C GLY A 398 5.25 -10.82 -38.93
N SER A 399 5.24 -11.31 -37.69
CA SER A 399 4.09 -11.99 -37.05
C SER A 399 2.95 -11.03 -36.66
N VAL A 400 3.28 -9.78 -36.33
CA VAL A 400 2.32 -8.77 -35.87
C VAL A 400 1.51 -8.19 -37.03
N ILE A 401 2.12 -8.09 -38.21
CA ILE A 401 1.52 -7.46 -39.39
C ILE A 401 0.42 -8.34 -40.01
N ALA A 402 0.65 -9.65 -40.09
CA ALA A 402 -0.35 -10.61 -40.58
C ALA A 402 -1.62 -10.68 -39.69
N ARG A 403 -1.52 -10.26 -38.41
CA ARG A 403 -2.62 -10.32 -37.45
C ARG A 403 -3.64 -9.18 -37.59
N SER A 404 -3.26 -8.03 -38.16
CA SER A 404 -4.15 -6.84 -38.23
C SER A 404 -5.12 -6.83 -39.42
N GLU A 405 -4.84 -7.58 -40.49
CA GLU A 405 -5.78 -7.79 -41.60
C GLU A 405 -6.68 -9.01 -41.34
N ALA A 406 -6.17 -10.05 -40.69
CA ALA A 406 -6.95 -11.23 -40.28
C ALA A 406 -8.08 -10.90 -39.28
N THR A 407 -7.93 -9.83 -38.49
CA THR A 407 -8.92 -9.37 -37.50
C THR A 407 -10.22 -8.84 -38.11
N LYS A 408 -10.24 -8.45 -39.40
CA LYS A 408 -11.46 -7.99 -40.09
C LYS A 408 -12.31 -9.12 -40.69
N GLN A 409 -11.78 -10.33 -40.80
CA GLN A 409 -12.50 -11.50 -41.37
C GLN A 409 -12.89 -12.54 -40.32
N SER A 410 -12.49 -12.36 -39.06
CA SER A 410 -12.93 -13.24 -37.96
C SER A 410 -14.40 -13.01 -37.61
N LYS A 411 -15.10 -14.09 -37.25
CA LYS A 411 -16.46 -14.06 -36.68
C LYS A 411 -16.50 -13.43 -35.28
N TYR A 412 -15.35 -13.22 -34.65
CA TYR A 412 -15.19 -12.73 -33.27
C TYR A 412 -14.18 -11.56 -33.16
N PRO A 413 -14.41 -10.44 -33.88
CA PRO A 413 -13.44 -9.34 -33.96
C PRO A 413 -13.23 -8.61 -32.62
N ASN A 414 -14.28 -8.41 -31.82
CA ASN A 414 -14.17 -7.69 -30.54
C ASN A 414 -13.45 -8.54 -29.49
N LEU A 415 -13.72 -9.84 -29.45
CA LEU A 415 -13.05 -10.78 -28.56
C LEU A 415 -11.56 -10.92 -28.89
N ILE A 416 -11.20 -11.01 -30.17
CA ILE A 416 -9.79 -11.05 -30.58
C ILE A 416 -9.07 -9.74 -30.20
N ALA A 417 -9.68 -8.58 -30.44
CA ALA A 417 -9.13 -7.30 -30.03
C ALA A 417 -8.94 -7.21 -28.50
N PHE A 418 -9.86 -7.78 -27.73
CA PHE A 418 -9.75 -7.87 -26.27
C PHE A 418 -8.63 -8.79 -25.81
N ILE A 419 -8.44 -9.94 -26.45
CA ILE A 419 -7.31 -10.84 -26.17
C ILE A 419 -5.99 -10.14 -26.49
N ASP A 420 -5.92 -9.42 -27.61
CA ASP A 420 -4.72 -8.67 -27.98
C ASP A 420 -4.42 -7.56 -26.96
N TYR A 421 -5.45 -6.85 -26.48
CA TYR A 421 -5.31 -5.91 -25.35
C TYR A 421 -4.74 -6.57 -24.10
N LEU A 422 -5.35 -7.68 -23.66
CA LEU A 422 -4.90 -8.42 -22.47
C LEU A 422 -3.47 -8.92 -22.64
N THR A 423 -3.10 -9.39 -23.83
CA THR A 423 -1.74 -9.83 -24.15
C THR A 423 -0.75 -8.69 -23.97
N LYS A 424 -1.06 -7.49 -24.48
CA LYS A 424 -0.19 -6.32 -24.37
C LYS A 424 0.00 -5.89 -22.93
N VAL A 425 -1.10 -5.76 -22.18
CA VAL A 425 -1.07 -5.39 -20.75
C VAL A 425 -0.24 -6.39 -19.93
N ASN A 426 -0.40 -7.69 -20.15
CA ASN A 426 0.36 -8.71 -19.42
C ASN A 426 1.84 -8.79 -19.86
N SER A 427 2.19 -8.22 -21.02
CA SER A 427 3.58 -8.16 -21.49
C SER A 427 4.35 -6.91 -21.06
N LEU A 428 3.69 -5.97 -20.35
CA LEU A 428 4.28 -4.72 -19.91
C LEU A 428 5.13 -4.92 -18.65
N ASP A 429 6.42 -4.61 -18.76
CA ASP A 429 7.32 -4.55 -17.61
C ASP A 429 7.33 -3.12 -17.06
N SER A 430 6.75 -2.91 -15.87
CA SER A 430 6.63 -1.58 -15.28
C SER A 430 7.99 -1.00 -14.88
N THR A 431 8.93 -1.84 -14.43
CA THR A 431 10.26 -1.37 -14.00
C THR A 431 11.03 -0.86 -15.21
N LYS A 432 11.04 -1.66 -16.29
CA LYS A 432 11.64 -1.21 -17.56
C LYS A 432 10.90 0.00 -18.14
N LEU A 433 9.59 0.11 -17.98
CA LEU A 433 8.84 1.31 -18.39
C LEU A 433 9.38 2.59 -17.72
N PHE A 434 9.62 2.57 -16.40
CA PHE A 434 10.15 3.76 -15.71
C PHE A 434 11.57 4.12 -16.20
N ILE A 435 12.44 3.12 -16.38
CA ILE A 435 13.80 3.32 -16.94
C ILE A 435 13.72 3.91 -18.36
N GLU A 436 12.82 3.38 -19.20
CA GLU A 436 12.57 3.89 -20.55
C GLU A 436 12.06 5.33 -20.52
N MET A 437 11.20 5.69 -19.57
CA MET A 437 10.67 7.05 -19.41
C MET A 437 11.76 8.03 -18.99
N GLU A 438 12.61 7.70 -18.02
CA GLU A 438 13.75 8.54 -17.63
C GLU A 438 14.73 8.73 -18.79
N ALA A 439 15.03 7.66 -19.53
CA ALA A 439 15.88 7.71 -20.71
C ALA A 439 15.29 8.61 -21.81
N LEU A 440 13.98 8.50 -22.06
CA LEU A 440 13.27 9.34 -23.02
C LEU A 440 13.30 10.82 -22.59
N THR A 441 13.01 11.12 -21.33
CA THR A 441 13.07 12.49 -20.78
C THR A 441 14.45 13.09 -20.96
N TYR A 442 15.50 12.34 -20.62
CA TYR A 442 16.88 12.79 -20.81
C TYR A 442 17.20 13.05 -22.28
N ASP A 443 16.85 12.14 -23.19
CA ASP A 443 17.09 12.29 -24.63
C ASP A 443 16.37 13.51 -25.22
N ILE A 444 15.14 13.79 -24.76
CA ILE A 444 14.38 14.98 -25.14
C ILE A 444 15.10 16.24 -24.65
N LYS A 445 15.49 16.30 -23.37
CA LYS A 445 16.25 17.44 -22.82
C LYS A 445 17.55 17.68 -23.59
N GLN A 446 18.32 16.63 -23.90
CA GLN A 446 19.57 16.75 -24.67
C GLN A 446 19.37 17.29 -26.10
N ARG A 447 18.27 16.91 -26.77
CA ARG A 447 17.95 17.43 -28.11
C ARG A 447 17.45 18.86 -28.09
N LEU A 448 16.68 19.24 -27.08
CA LEU A 448 16.17 20.60 -26.92
C LEU A 448 17.24 21.58 -26.44
N ALA A 449 18.26 21.10 -25.73
CA ALA A 449 19.42 21.88 -25.33
C ALA A 449 20.21 22.38 -26.56
N LYS A 450 20.14 23.69 -26.80
CA LYS A 450 20.80 24.36 -27.93
C LYS A 450 22.21 24.79 -27.58
N LYS A 451 22.46 25.11 -26.31
CA LYS A 451 23.75 25.57 -25.81
C LYS A 451 24.53 24.41 -25.19
N ASP A 452 25.85 24.49 -25.30
CA ASP A 452 26.79 23.57 -24.64
C ASP A 452 26.56 23.50 -23.11
N GLU A 453 26.24 24.64 -22.49
CA GLU A 453 25.94 24.72 -21.05
C GLU A 453 24.64 24.00 -20.68
N GLU A 454 23.61 24.06 -21.53
CA GLU A 454 22.34 23.36 -21.29
C GLU A 454 22.56 21.85 -21.34
N LYS A 455 23.29 21.36 -22.35
CA LYS A 455 23.65 19.93 -22.48
C LYS A 455 24.49 19.44 -21.31
N THR A 456 25.50 20.23 -20.93
CA THR A 456 26.40 19.91 -19.82
C THR A 456 25.66 19.88 -18.49
N LEU A 457 24.74 20.82 -18.25
CA LEU A 457 23.90 20.84 -17.05
C LEU A 457 22.99 19.61 -16.99
N THR A 458 22.30 19.26 -18.09
CA THR A 458 21.45 18.07 -18.15
C THR A 458 22.26 16.78 -17.93
N GLN A 459 23.46 16.66 -18.50
CA GLN A 459 24.34 15.53 -18.24
C GLN A 459 24.79 15.47 -16.78
N SER A 460 25.17 16.62 -16.20
CA SER A 460 25.67 16.69 -14.82
C SER A 460 24.58 16.30 -13.82
N LEU A 461 23.34 16.73 -14.04
CA LEU A 461 22.19 16.34 -13.22
C LEU A 461 21.90 14.83 -13.31
N ARG A 462 21.98 14.23 -14.51
CA ARG A 462 21.83 12.79 -14.66
C ARG A 462 22.96 12.02 -13.95
N ASN A 463 24.21 12.45 -14.12
CA ASN A 463 25.35 11.76 -13.51
C ASN A 463 25.35 11.90 -12.00
N ILE A 464 24.92 13.03 -11.44
CA ILE A 464 24.85 13.21 -9.99
C ILE A 464 23.70 12.40 -9.36
N LYS A 465 22.54 12.30 -10.04
CA LYS A 465 21.43 11.40 -9.64
C LYS A 465 21.89 9.93 -9.67
N PHE A 466 22.63 9.52 -10.69
CA PHE A 466 23.23 8.19 -10.74
C PHE A 466 24.22 7.95 -9.59
N LEU A 467 25.14 8.89 -9.31
CA LEU A 467 26.09 8.74 -8.20
C LEU A 467 25.36 8.61 -6.85
N GLU A 468 24.31 9.39 -6.63
CA GLU A 468 23.45 9.27 -5.45
C GLU A 468 22.87 7.85 -5.33
N GLY A 469 22.35 7.28 -6.41
CA GLY A 469 21.89 5.89 -6.44
C GLY A 469 23.02 4.87 -6.23
N PHE A 470 24.17 5.08 -6.86
CA PHE A 470 25.29 4.13 -6.86
C PHE A 470 25.93 3.99 -5.47
N PHE A 471 26.17 5.11 -4.79
CA PHE A 471 26.70 5.12 -3.41
C PHE A 471 25.68 4.61 -2.39
N ASN A 472 24.39 4.71 -2.68
CA ASN A 472 23.32 4.15 -1.86
C ASN A 472 22.92 2.72 -2.27
N LEU A 473 23.61 2.12 -3.25
CA LEU A 473 23.35 0.76 -3.75
C LEU A 473 21.91 0.54 -4.26
N LYS A 474 21.32 1.58 -4.88
CA LYS A 474 19.95 1.59 -5.40
C LYS A 474 19.87 1.65 -6.93
N ILE A 475 20.96 1.30 -7.63
CA ILE A 475 20.97 1.29 -9.11
C ILE A 475 20.44 -0.02 -9.68
N SER A 476 19.82 0.07 -10.85
CA SER A 476 19.41 -1.08 -11.66
C SER A 476 20.59 -1.75 -12.38
N ASN A 477 20.34 -2.93 -12.97
CA ASN A 477 21.33 -3.60 -13.80
C ASN A 477 21.69 -2.77 -15.06
N GLU A 478 20.70 -2.10 -15.64
CA GLU A 478 20.86 -1.28 -16.85
C GLU A 478 21.71 -0.04 -16.57
N GLU A 479 21.54 0.57 -15.40
CA GLU A 479 22.35 1.70 -14.94
C GLU A 479 23.79 1.26 -14.62
N LEU A 480 23.98 0.07 -14.04
CA LEU A 480 25.31 -0.49 -13.83
C LEU A 480 26.04 -0.71 -15.17
N ASP A 481 25.35 -1.29 -16.15
CA ASP A 481 25.89 -1.50 -17.50
C ASP A 481 26.31 -0.14 -18.12
N TYR A 482 25.45 0.88 -18.04
CA TYR A 482 25.76 2.24 -18.52
C TYR A 482 26.98 2.85 -17.83
N TYR A 483 27.12 2.67 -16.51
CA TYR A 483 28.28 3.14 -15.76
C TYR A 483 29.58 2.47 -16.21
N LEU A 484 29.57 1.14 -16.36
CA LEU A 484 30.75 0.38 -16.77
C LEU A 484 31.26 0.81 -18.16
N GLU A 485 30.36 1.24 -19.04
CA GLU A 485 30.71 1.79 -20.36
C GLU A 485 31.18 3.26 -20.33
N ASN A 486 30.86 4.01 -19.26
CA ASN A 486 31.03 5.46 -19.20
C ASN A 486 31.75 5.95 -17.93
N LYS A 487 32.64 5.13 -17.34
CA LYS A 487 33.26 5.37 -16.02
C LYS A 487 33.85 6.77 -15.84
N GLU A 488 34.52 7.31 -16.87
CA GLU A 488 35.15 8.63 -16.80
C GLU A 488 34.16 9.78 -16.53
N ASN A 489 32.89 9.62 -16.91
CA ASN A 489 31.85 10.64 -16.72
C ASN A 489 31.39 10.78 -15.25
N PHE A 490 31.84 9.87 -14.38
CA PHE A 490 31.44 9.80 -12.98
C PHE A 490 32.58 10.15 -12.01
N LYS A 491 33.75 10.50 -12.53
CA LYS A 491 34.90 10.93 -11.73
C LYS A 491 34.82 12.40 -11.35
N VAL A 492 35.42 12.76 -10.21
CA VAL A 492 35.49 14.14 -9.72
C VAL A 492 36.10 15.08 -10.76
N GLY A 493 37.11 14.63 -11.51
CA GLY A 493 37.72 15.41 -12.58
C GLY A 493 36.73 15.83 -13.68
N TRP A 494 35.76 14.96 -14.02
CA TRP A 494 34.71 15.28 -14.97
C TRP A 494 33.76 16.35 -14.40
N PHE A 495 33.34 16.21 -13.15
CA PHE A 495 32.47 17.21 -12.50
C PHE A 495 33.18 18.55 -12.30
N LYS A 496 34.47 18.57 -12.02
CA LYS A 496 35.25 19.81 -11.95
C LYS A 496 35.22 20.56 -13.28
N LYS A 497 35.50 19.84 -14.38
CA LYS A 497 35.45 20.41 -15.73
C LYS A 497 34.05 20.85 -16.13
N SER A 498 33.05 20.02 -15.86
CA SER A 498 31.65 20.28 -16.24
C SER A 498 31.05 21.40 -15.40
N ILE A 499 31.11 21.31 -14.07
CA ILE A 499 30.46 22.25 -13.17
C ILE A 499 31.30 23.52 -13.02
N ASP A 500 32.56 23.42 -12.61
CA ASP A 500 33.36 24.59 -12.23
C ASP A 500 33.85 25.38 -13.46
N GLU A 501 34.49 24.69 -14.40
CA GLU A 501 35.06 25.36 -15.57
C GLU A 501 34.00 25.74 -16.61
N THR A 502 33.07 24.82 -16.92
CA THR A 502 32.09 25.02 -17.99
C THR A 502 30.87 25.80 -17.51
N LEU A 503 30.13 25.28 -16.52
CA LEU A 503 28.88 25.92 -16.10
C LEU A 503 29.12 27.19 -15.27
N LYS A 504 29.87 27.10 -14.16
CA LYS A 504 30.16 28.25 -13.30
C LYS A 504 31.03 29.27 -14.03
N GLY A 505 32.12 28.83 -14.65
CA GLY A 505 33.06 29.71 -15.36
C GLY A 505 32.38 30.56 -16.44
N LYS A 506 31.67 29.93 -17.39
CA LYS A 506 30.97 30.66 -18.46
C LYS A 506 29.79 31.50 -17.93
N PHE A 507 29.09 31.03 -16.90
CA PHE A 507 28.00 31.80 -16.28
C PHE A 507 28.52 33.05 -15.56
N GLN A 508 29.57 32.93 -14.75
CA GLN A 508 30.19 34.02 -14.00
C GLN A 508 30.79 35.08 -14.93
N GLN A 509 31.42 34.66 -16.03
CA GLN A 509 31.95 35.58 -17.05
C GLN A 509 30.85 36.49 -17.63
N ARG A 510 29.63 35.96 -17.80
CA ARG A 510 28.48 36.73 -18.30
C ARG A 510 27.74 37.50 -17.21
N ASN A 511 27.87 37.10 -15.94
CA ASN A 511 27.11 37.64 -14.81
C ASN A 511 28.03 37.93 -13.60
N PRO A 512 28.97 38.88 -13.70
CA PRO A 512 29.99 39.11 -12.67
C PRO A 512 29.44 39.55 -11.31
N ALA A 513 28.23 40.12 -11.26
CA ALA A 513 27.55 40.52 -10.02
C ALA A 513 26.86 39.35 -9.30
N PHE A 514 26.66 38.22 -9.97
CA PHE A 514 26.06 37.04 -9.36
C PHE A 514 27.13 36.26 -8.59
N ARG A 515 26.81 35.82 -7.37
CA ARG A 515 27.68 34.95 -6.57
C ARG A 515 26.92 33.67 -6.27
N LEU A 516 27.44 32.54 -6.74
CA LEU A 516 26.93 31.23 -6.35
C LEU A 516 27.17 31.02 -4.85
N SER A 517 26.16 30.50 -4.16
CA SER A 517 26.22 30.37 -2.71
C SER A 517 26.96 29.10 -2.25
N THR A 518 27.13 28.14 -3.18
CA THR A 518 27.53 26.78 -2.83
C THR A 518 28.97 26.46 -3.25
N TYR A 519 29.78 26.11 -2.24
CA TYR A 519 31.10 25.51 -2.38
C TYR A 519 30.98 24.03 -2.77
N ILE A 520 31.86 23.56 -3.65
CA ILE A 520 32.00 22.14 -4.00
C ILE A 520 33.44 21.74 -3.70
N ASP A 521 33.61 20.69 -2.91
CA ASP A 521 34.90 20.06 -2.68
C ASP A 521 35.22 19.06 -3.80
N PHE A 522 36.07 19.44 -4.76
CA PHE A 522 36.52 18.55 -5.84
C PHE A 522 37.70 17.67 -5.44
N ASN A 523 37.73 17.18 -4.20
CA ASN A 523 38.69 16.16 -3.76
C ASN A 523 38.35 14.78 -4.36
N PRO A 524 39.25 14.15 -5.15
CA PRO A 524 39.05 12.80 -5.68
C PRO A 524 38.78 11.75 -4.60
N ASP A 525 39.28 11.93 -3.37
CA ASP A 525 39.08 10.98 -2.27
C ASP A 525 37.61 10.87 -1.82
N LEU A 526 36.74 11.79 -2.23
CA LEU A 526 35.32 11.74 -1.92
C LEU A 526 34.54 10.79 -2.83
N ILE A 527 35.04 10.50 -4.06
CA ILE A 527 34.34 9.69 -5.05
C ILE A 527 35.29 8.69 -5.72
N ASP A 528 36.34 9.17 -6.40
CA ASP A 528 37.18 8.37 -7.31
C ASP A 528 37.86 7.20 -6.60
N SER A 529 38.32 7.41 -5.36
CA SER A 529 38.94 6.39 -4.49
C SER A 529 38.00 5.23 -4.15
N HIS A 530 36.68 5.47 -4.18
CA HIS A 530 35.65 4.55 -3.71
C HIS A 530 34.89 3.84 -4.83
N LEU A 531 34.96 4.34 -6.07
CA LEU A 531 34.26 3.76 -7.21
C LEU A 531 34.58 2.27 -7.42
N GLN A 532 35.86 1.88 -7.29
CA GLN A 532 36.25 0.48 -7.44
C GLN A 532 35.66 -0.42 -6.35
N GLU A 533 35.47 0.10 -5.14
CA GLU A 533 34.93 -0.66 -4.01
C GLU A 533 33.44 -0.98 -4.23
N ILE A 534 32.70 -0.04 -4.83
CA ILE A 534 31.30 -0.26 -5.24
C ILE A 534 31.23 -1.22 -6.44
N GLU A 535 32.13 -1.10 -7.41
CA GLU A 535 32.22 -2.08 -8.50
C GLU A 535 32.47 -3.50 -7.97
N ASP A 536 33.37 -3.65 -7.00
CA ASP A 536 33.69 -4.94 -6.41
C ASP A 536 32.51 -5.53 -5.64
N PHE A 537 31.70 -4.70 -4.97
CA PHE A 537 30.42 -5.11 -4.41
C PHE A 537 29.51 -5.73 -5.47
N TYR A 538 29.30 -5.06 -6.61
CA TYR A 538 28.45 -5.60 -7.68
C TYR A 538 29.05 -6.84 -8.36
N LYS A 539 30.38 -6.95 -8.45
CA LYS A 539 31.04 -8.21 -8.89
C LYS A 539 30.70 -9.36 -7.94
N THR A 540 30.74 -9.13 -6.63
CA THR A 540 30.32 -10.14 -5.62
C THR A 540 28.85 -10.50 -5.79
N VAL A 541 27.96 -9.52 -6.00
CA VAL A 541 26.52 -9.77 -6.27
C VAL A 541 26.34 -10.66 -7.52
N LYS A 542 27.11 -10.45 -8.58
CA LYS A 542 27.09 -11.33 -9.77
C LYS A 542 27.66 -12.73 -9.52
N GLN A 543 28.60 -12.89 -8.60
CA GLN A 543 29.05 -14.21 -8.17
C GLN A 543 27.96 -14.94 -7.37
N ARG A 544 27.18 -14.22 -6.55
CA ARG A 544 26.00 -14.77 -5.86
C ARG A 544 24.96 -15.29 -6.85
N ASP A 545 24.68 -14.57 -7.95
CA ASP A 545 23.78 -15.07 -9.03
C ASP A 545 24.16 -16.49 -9.48
N ILE A 546 25.46 -16.73 -9.70
CA ILE A 546 25.99 -18.01 -10.17
C ILE A 546 25.86 -19.09 -9.09
N ALA A 547 26.23 -18.76 -7.84
CA ALA A 547 26.12 -19.68 -6.71
C ALA A 547 24.67 -20.10 -6.46
N MET A 548 23.77 -19.12 -6.35
CA MET A 548 22.33 -19.35 -6.18
C MET A 548 21.74 -20.22 -7.29
N PHE A 549 22.09 -19.95 -8.55
CA PHE A 549 21.67 -20.79 -9.67
C PHE A 549 22.16 -22.23 -9.53
N ASN A 550 23.46 -22.43 -9.32
CA ASN A 550 24.03 -23.78 -9.23
C ASN A 550 23.46 -24.58 -8.06
N ASN A 551 23.32 -23.95 -6.90
CA ASN A 551 22.77 -24.57 -5.69
C ASN A 551 21.29 -24.93 -5.86
N SER A 552 20.49 -24.03 -6.44
CA SER A 552 19.08 -24.31 -6.78
C SER A 552 18.95 -25.51 -7.70
N ILE A 553 19.69 -25.50 -8.82
CA ILE A 553 19.59 -26.55 -9.83
C ILE A 553 20.08 -27.90 -9.29
N SER A 554 21.16 -27.92 -8.52
CA SER A 554 21.69 -29.11 -7.88
C SER A 554 20.61 -29.78 -7.01
N GLU A 555 19.95 -29.01 -6.14
CA GLU A 555 18.95 -29.57 -5.23
C GLU A 555 17.66 -29.99 -5.95
N ILE A 556 17.22 -29.22 -6.95
CA ILE A 556 16.07 -29.57 -7.80
C ILE A 556 16.29 -30.90 -8.54
N GLN A 557 17.49 -31.10 -9.09
CA GLN A 557 17.86 -32.33 -9.79
C GLN A 557 17.94 -33.51 -8.82
N LYS A 558 18.62 -33.33 -7.68
CA LYS A 558 18.78 -34.36 -6.64
C LYS A 558 17.44 -34.84 -6.07
N ARG A 559 16.48 -33.93 -5.85
CA ARG A 559 15.13 -34.26 -5.37
C ARG A 559 14.15 -34.67 -6.49
N ASN A 560 14.59 -34.61 -7.75
CA ASN A 560 13.76 -34.83 -8.94
C ASN A 560 12.46 -33.98 -8.94
N VAL A 561 12.57 -32.72 -8.52
CA VAL A 561 11.45 -31.80 -8.43
C VAL A 561 11.04 -31.32 -9.82
N LYS A 562 9.73 -31.34 -10.12
CA LYS A 562 9.18 -30.87 -11.41
C LYS A 562 8.80 -29.40 -11.41
N VAL A 563 8.30 -28.89 -10.28
CA VAL A 563 7.98 -27.47 -10.08
C VAL A 563 8.68 -27.00 -8.82
N ALA A 564 9.57 -26.03 -8.96
CA ALA A 564 10.31 -25.42 -7.84
C ALA A 564 10.11 -23.91 -7.84
N ALA A 565 10.04 -23.31 -6.67
CA ALA A 565 10.06 -21.86 -6.50
C ALA A 565 11.50 -21.43 -6.21
N LEU A 566 11.93 -20.34 -6.84
CA LEU A 566 13.21 -19.69 -6.59
C LEU A 566 12.90 -18.30 -6.06
N ILE A 567 13.33 -17.95 -4.86
CA ILE A 567 13.03 -16.66 -4.23
C ILE A 567 14.32 -15.89 -4.13
N SER A 568 14.35 -14.69 -4.71
CA SER A 568 15.50 -13.79 -4.63
C SER A 568 15.09 -12.32 -4.80
N GLY A 569 15.92 -11.40 -4.31
CA GLY A 569 15.81 -9.98 -4.52
C GLY A 569 15.74 -9.62 -6.01
N GLY A 570 15.02 -8.53 -6.32
CA GLY A 570 14.75 -8.10 -7.69
C GLY A 570 16.01 -7.87 -8.54
N PHE A 571 17.13 -7.45 -7.94
CA PHE A 571 18.39 -7.22 -8.64
C PHE A 571 18.99 -8.48 -9.28
N HIS A 572 18.81 -9.64 -8.63
CA HIS A 572 19.33 -10.94 -9.08
C HIS A 572 18.58 -11.51 -10.30
N THR A 573 17.36 -11.03 -10.57
CA THR A 573 16.48 -11.52 -11.65
C THR A 573 17.19 -11.65 -12.99
N LYS A 574 17.88 -10.60 -13.46
CA LYS A 574 18.55 -10.59 -14.78
C LYS A 574 19.64 -11.66 -14.89
N GLY A 575 20.37 -11.92 -13.80
CA GLY A 575 21.42 -12.94 -13.77
C GLY A 575 20.83 -14.34 -13.76
N LEU A 576 19.87 -14.58 -12.87
CA LEU A 576 19.22 -15.88 -12.70
C LEU A 576 18.43 -16.31 -13.94
N THR A 577 17.61 -15.43 -14.52
CA THR A 577 16.82 -15.78 -15.72
C THR A 577 17.69 -16.04 -16.94
N ARG A 578 18.80 -15.29 -17.09
CA ARG A 578 19.80 -15.57 -18.12
C ARG A 578 20.41 -16.96 -17.95
N LEU A 579 20.85 -17.32 -16.73
CA LEU A 579 21.44 -18.64 -16.46
C LEU A 579 20.43 -19.78 -16.69
N LEU A 580 19.19 -19.61 -16.25
CA LEU A 580 18.09 -20.55 -16.50
C LEU A 580 17.85 -20.76 -18.00
N LYS A 581 17.77 -19.65 -18.76
CA LYS A 581 17.57 -19.67 -20.21
C LYS A 581 18.73 -20.33 -20.94
N ASP A 582 19.96 -19.96 -20.60
CA ASP A 582 21.19 -20.51 -21.21
C ASP A 582 21.34 -22.01 -20.94
N LYS A 583 20.73 -22.52 -19.86
CA LYS A 583 20.71 -23.95 -19.50
C LYS A 583 19.42 -24.68 -19.88
N GLY A 584 18.50 -24.03 -20.60
CA GLY A 584 17.32 -24.68 -21.15
C GLY A 584 16.21 -24.99 -20.13
N TYR A 585 16.17 -24.28 -18.99
CA TYR A 585 15.07 -24.39 -18.02
C TYR A 585 13.91 -23.48 -18.41
N SER A 586 12.69 -24.02 -18.33
CA SER A 586 11.49 -23.19 -18.39
C SER A 586 11.30 -22.46 -17.07
N TYR A 587 10.96 -21.17 -17.13
CA TYR A 587 10.70 -20.38 -15.94
C TYR A 587 9.57 -19.37 -16.12
N ILE A 588 8.99 -18.96 -15.00
CA ILE A 588 8.18 -17.75 -14.89
C ILE A 588 8.79 -16.85 -13.84
N VAL A 589 8.64 -15.53 -14.01
CA VAL A 589 9.01 -14.55 -12.98
C VAL A 589 7.74 -13.92 -12.43
N VAL A 590 7.59 -13.94 -11.12
CA VAL A 590 6.45 -13.41 -10.37
C VAL A 590 6.93 -12.31 -9.44
N SER A 591 6.27 -11.16 -9.48
CA SER A 591 6.52 -10.04 -8.60
C SER A 591 5.34 -9.93 -7.62
N PRO A 592 5.53 -10.22 -6.31
CA PRO A 592 4.54 -9.96 -5.29
C PRO A 592 4.14 -8.49 -5.27
N TYR A 593 2.86 -8.23 -5.04
CA TYR A 593 2.33 -6.88 -4.98
C TYR A 593 2.58 -6.26 -3.60
N SER A 594 2.92 -4.97 -3.58
CA SER A 594 2.99 -4.16 -2.37
C SER A 594 2.68 -2.70 -2.67
N LYS A 595 1.97 -2.04 -1.76
CA LYS A 595 1.71 -0.59 -1.73
C LYS A 595 2.52 0.11 -0.65
N THR A 596 3.11 -0.65 0.27
CA THR A 596 3.89 -0.08 1.37
C THR A 596 5.31 0.19 0.92
N GLU A 597 5.89 1.28 1.42
CA GLU A 597 7.31 1.54 1.26
C GLU A 597 8.13 0.53 2.06
N ILE A 598 9.40 0.38 1.69
CA ILE A 598 10.34 -0.44 2.44
C ILE A 598 10.79 0.36 3.66
N ASP A 599 10.85 -0.30 4.81
CA ASP A 599 11.54 0.23 5.98
C ASP A 599 13.06 0.22 5.71
N GLU A 600 13.62 1.41 5.47
CA GLU A 600 15.03 1.58 5.12
C GLU A 600 15.98 1.11 6.24
N GLU A 601 15.57 1.16 7.51
CA GLU A 601 16.39 0.67 8.62
C GLU A 601 16.45 -0.86 8.61
N ASN A 602 15.29 -1.52 8.48
CA ASN A 602 15.23 -2.99 8.39
C ASN A 602 16.03 -3.48 7.18
N TYR A 603 15.86 -2.82 6.03
CA TYR A 603 16.59 -3.13 4.81
C TYR A 603 18.11 -2.99 5.00
N HIS A 604 18.55 -1.90 5.65
CA HIS A 604 19.95 -1.70 5.97
C HIS A 604 20.48 -2.74 6.97
N TYR A 605 19.70 -3.14 7.98
CA TYR A 605 20.08 -4.21 8.91
C TYR A 605 20.27 -5.54 8.19
N LEU A 606 19.33 -5.92 7.32
CA LEU A 606 19.45 -7.13 6.51
C LEU A 606 20.75 -7.13 5.70
N LEU A 607 21.02 -6.06 4.94
CA LEU A 607 22.21 -5.98 4.09
C LEU A 607 23.53 -5.87 4.86
N SER A 608 23.51 -5.28 6.06
CA SER A 608 24.69 -5.20 6.93
C SER A 608 24.95 -6.48 7.73
N GLY A 609 24.07 -7.48 7.64
CA GLY A 609 24.13 -8.71 8.43
C GLY A 609 23.79 -8.50 9.91
N LYS A 610 23.09 -7.40 10.23
CA LYS A 610 22.61 -7.11 11.59
C LYS A 610 21.21 -7.71 11.80
N ARG A 611 20.90 -8.00 13.05
CA ARG A 611 19.59 -8.49 13.51
C ARG A 611 19.05 -7.51 14.54
N LYS A 612 17.74 -7.33 14.58
CA LYS A 612 17.09 -6.56 15.63
C LYS A 612 17.29 -7.23 16.99
N PRO A 613 17.54 -6.45 18.06
CA PRO A 613 17.60 -7.00 19.41
C PRO A 613 16.29 -7.70 19.79
N LEU A 614 16.40 -8.88 20.40
CA LEU A 614 15.23 -9.64 20.86
C LEU A 614 14.36 -8.82 21.84
N SER A 615 14.95 -7.92 22.63
CA SER A 615 14.22 -7.03 23.54
C SER A 615 13.23 -6.11 22.81
N GLU A 616 13.59 -5.60 21.64
CA GLU A 616 12.72 -4.74 20.83
C GLU A 616 11.56 -5.57 20.24
N LEU A 617 11.86 -6.77 19.72
CA LEU A 617 10.84 -7.69 19.23
C LEU A 617 9.86 -8.13 20.35
N ILE A 618 10.36 -8.34 21.57
CA ILE A 618 9.55 -8.66 22.74
C ILE A 618 8.67 -7.48 23.16
N GLU A 619 9.15 -6.24 23.03
CA GLU A 619 8.34 -5.06 23.31
C GLU A 619 7.15 -4.96 22.33
N GLU A 620 7.40 -5.17 21.03
CA GLU A 620 6.36 -5.25 20.01
C GLU A 620 5.38 -6.40 20.27
N PHE A 621 5.90 -7.57 20.67
CA PHE A 621 5.09 -8.73 21.06
C PHE A 621 4.23 -8.45 22.30
N ASN A 622 4.77 -7.79 23.32
CA ASN A 622 4.02 -7.39 24.50
C ASN A 622 2.91 -6.42 24.13
N ASN A 623 3.18 -5.44 23.26
CA ASN A 623 2.16 -4.51 22.79
C ASN A 623 1.07 -5.22 21.97
N THR A 624 1.43 -6.25 21.20
CA THR A 624 0.50 -7.04 20.36
C THR A 624 -0.31 -8.08 21.15
N LEU A 625 0.28 -8.74 22.15
CA LEU A 625 -0.38 -9.75 23.00
C LEU A 625 -1.16 -9.16 24.17
N ARG A 626 -0.80 -7.97 24.67
CA ARG A 626 -1.55 -7.30 25.76
C ARG A 626 -2.96 -6.86 25.34
N LEU A 627 -3.28 -6.89 24.05
CA LEU A 627 -4.58 -6.51 23.50
C LEU A 627 -5.58 -7.69 23.52
N GLY A 628 -6.06 -8.04 24.71
CA GLY A 628 -7.39 -8.66 24.86
C GLY A 628 -8.53 -7.68 24.56
N LEU A 629 -8.19 -6.41 24.28
CA LEU A 629 -9.11 -5.30 24.00
C LEU A 629 -8.60 -4.49 22.80
N PRO A 630 -8.66 -5.05 21.57
CA PRO A 630 -8.05 -4.46 20.37
C PRO A 630 -8.57 -3.07 19.98
N PHE A 631 -9.63 -2.59 20.64
CA PHE A 631 -10.20 -1.26 20.43
C PHE A 631 -9.63 -0.19 21.38
N VAL A 632 -9.03 -0.58 22.52
CA VAL A 632 -8.47 0.37 23.49
C VAL A 632 -7.05 0.75 23.05
N LYS A 633 -6.87 2.00 22.61
CA LYS A 633 -5.58 2.49 22.09
C LYS A 633 -4.54 2.75 23.18
N ASP A 634 -4.99 3.10 24.38
CA ASP A 634 -4.12 3.39 25.52
C ASP A 634 -3.75 2.10 26.28
N ALA A 635 -2.46 1.75 26.27
CA ALA A 635 -1.98 0.50 26.85
C ALA A 635 -2.07 0.46 28.39
N ALA A 636 -1.94 1.61 29.07
CA ALA A 636 -2.04 1.69 30.52
C ALA A 636 -3.49 1.51 30.97
N PHE A 637 -4.42 2.15 30.27
CA PHE A 637 -5.85 1.99 30.49
C PHE A 637 -6.32 0.56 30.17
N ALA A 638 -5.83 -0.06 29.09
CA ALA A 638 -6.15 -1.46 28.78
C ALA A 638 -5.75 -2.42 29.92
N ALA A 639 -4.59 -2.19 30.55
CA ALA A 639 -4.12 -2.99 31.69
C ALA A 639 -4.96 -2.75 32.95
N GLU A 640 -5.30 -1.50 33.24
CA GLU A 640 -6.18 -1.13 34.37
C GLU A 640 -7.56 -1.77 34.23
N LEU A 641 -8.16 -1.63 33.04
CA LEU A 641 -9.47 -2.15 32.70
C LEU A 641 -9.54 -3.67 32.90
N LYS A 642 -8.51 -4.41 32.46
CA LYS A 642 -8.40 -5.86 32.70
C LYS A 642 -8.40 -6.20 34.19
N ASN A 643 -7.53 -5.54 34.98
CA ASN A 643 -7.41 -5.80 36.41
C ASN A 643 -8.71 -5.53 37.18
N VAL A 644 -9.40 -4.44 36.86
CA VAL A 644 -10.66 -4.05 37.53
C VAL A 644 -11.76 -5.05 37.26
N LEU A 645 -11.89 -5.54 36.02
CA LEU A 645 -12.93 -6.48 35.65
C LEU A 645 -12.65 -7.91 36.16
N GLU A 646 -11.38 -8.35 36.18
CA GLU A 646 -10.97 -9.62 36.80
C GLU A 646 -11.23 -9.64 38.31
N ALA A 647 -10.89 -8.55 39.01
CA ALA A 647 -11.20 -8.39 40.43
C ALA A 647 -12.71 -8.40 40.72
N ALA A 648 -13.54 -8.10 39.71
CA ALA A 648 -14.99 -8.20 39.79
C ALA A 648 -15.55 -9.59 39.46
N GLY A 649 -14.69 -10.59 39.19
CA GLY A 649 -15.08 -11.97 38.87
C GLY A 649 -15.48 -12.20 37.42
N ILE A 650 -15.11 -11.28 36.51
CA ILE A 650 -15.33 -11.43 35.07
C ILE A 650 -14.08 -12.10 34.46
N THR A 651 -14.30 -13.23 33.79
CA THR A 651 -13.21 -14.07 33.24
C THR A 651 -12.68 -13.55 31.92
N GLU A 652 -11.43 -13.90 31.58
CA GLU A 652 -10.78 -13.47 30.34
C GLU A 652 -11.54 -13.88 29.07
N THR A 653 -12.16 -15.08 29.08
CA THR A 653 -13.02 -15.58 28.02
C THR A 653 -14.27 -14.73 27.82
N GLN A 654 -14.83 -14.16 28.88
CA GLN A 654 -15.98 -13.24 28.79
C GLN A 654 -15.60 -11.87 28.18
N PHE A 655 -14.32 -11.46 28.22
CA PHE A 655 -13.85 -10.26 27.51
C PHE A 655 -13.71 -10.49 26.02
N ILE A 656 -13.09 -11.60 25.62
CA ILE A 656 -12.78 -11.91 24.21
C ILE A 656 -14.06 -12.04 23.36
N GLU A 657 -15.15 -12.52 23.95
CA GLU A 657 -16.45 -12.66 23.27
C GLU A 657 -17.35 -11.41 23.35
N SER A 658 -16.93 -10.35 24.07
CA SER A 658 -17.74 -9.16 24.31
C SER A 658 -17.43 -8.02 23.34
N ASN A 659 -18.45 -7.23 23.00
CA ASN A 659 -18.29 -6.02 22.19
C ASN A 659 -17.78 -4.82 23.04
N LYS A 660 -17.30 -3.78 22.34
CA LYS A 660 -16.77 -2.55 22.95
C LYS A 660 -17.73 -1.89 23.94
N GLN A 661 -19.01 -1.78 23.59
CA GLN A 661 -20.05 -1.16 24.42
C GLN A 661 -20.22 -1.89 25.76
N ARG A 662 -20.27 -3.22 25.71
CA ARG A 662 -20.42 -4.08 26.88
C ARG A 662 -19.25 -3.97 27.84
N ILE A 663 -18.03 -3.89 27.32
CA ILE A 663 -16.81 -3.79 28.13
C ILE A 663 -16.77 -2.46 28.88
N LEU A 664 -17.07 -1.35 28.19
CA LEU A 664 -17.16 -0.03 28.80
C LEU A 664 -18.31 0.03 29.84
N GLY A 665 -19.45 -0.57 29.53
CA GLY A 665 -20.56 -0.71 30.47
C GLY A 665 -20.20 -1.52 31.71
N LEU A 666 -19.47 -2.63 31.57
CA LEU A 666 -19.05 -3.49 32.69
C LEU A 666 -18.10 -2.75 33.62
N TYR A 667 -17.16 -1.98 33.07
CA TYR A 667 -16.25 -1.15 33.86
C TYR A 667 -16.99 -0.09 34.67
N ALA A 668 -17.98 0.57 34.05
CA ALA A 668 -18.85 1.50 34.77
C ALA A 668 -19.74 0.81 35.83
N GLY A 669 -20.23 -0.40 35.56
CA GLY A 669 -20.95 -1.21 36.53
C GLY A 669 -20.11 -1.57 37.76
N VAL A 670 -18.83 -1.90 37.55
CA VAL A 670 -17.87 -2.16 38.66
C VAL A 670 -17.63 -0.89 39.47
N ALA A 671 -17.43 0.25 38.82
CA ALA A 671 -17.25 1.52 39.51
C ALA A 671 -18.47 1.89 40.38
N VAL A 672 -19.68 1.72 39.84
CA VAL A 672 -20.94 1.92 40.59
C VAL A 672 -21.01 0.99 41.79
N ARG A 673 -20.68 -0.30 41.62
CA ARG A 673 -20.63 -1.26 42.73
C ARG A 673 -19.70 -0.80 43.84
N ASP A 674 -18.47 -0.45 43.50
CA ASP A 674 -17.45 -0.14 44.49
C ASP A 674 -17.80 1.13 45.28
N ILE A 675 -18.32 2.15 44.61
CA ILE A 675 -18.81 3.38 45.24
C ILE A 675 -20.04 3.09 46.10
N TYR A 676 -20.99 2.29 45.62
CA TYR A 676 -22.18 1.90 46.38
C TYR A 676 -21.82 1.15 47.67
N LEU A 677 -20.93 0.16 47.59
CA LEU A 677 -20.48 -0.61 48.75
C LEU A 677 -19.77 0.28 49.77
N ARG A 678 -18.97 1.24 49.32
CA ARG A 678 -18.32 2.24 50.18
C ARG A 678 -19.34 3.13 50.89
N ALA A 679 -20.27 3.72 50.14
CA ALA A 679 -21.33 4.57 50.67
C ALA A 679 -22.21 3.82 51.69
N ARG A 680 -22.54 2.55 51.41
CA ARG A 680 -23.28 1.68 52.34
C ARG A 680 -22.50 1.43 53.64
N LYS A 681 -21.18 1.17 53.55
CA LYS A 681 -20.32 0.99 54.74
C LYS A 681 -20.25 2.25 55.59
N GLU A 682 -20.30 3.41 54.95
CA GLU A 682 -20.26 4.74 55.57
C GLU A 682 -21.66 5.27 55.97
N ASN A 683 -22.71 4.48 55.76
CA ASN A 683 -24.11 4.81 56.06
C ASN A 683 -24.58 6.13 55.43
N ARG A 684 -24.14 6.40 54.19
CA ARG A 684 -24.46 7.58 53.40
C ARG A 684 -25.07 7.21 52.04
N PRO A 685 -25.81 8.11 51.37
CA PRO A 685 -26.32 7.84 50.03
C PRO A 685 -25.20 7.74 48.99
N PHE A 686 -25.46 6.99 47.91
CA PHE A 686 -24.62 6.95 46.72
C PHE A 686 -24.54 8.34 46.08
N GLN A 687 -23.34 8.76 45.66
CA GLN A 687 -23.15 10.05 45.02
C GLN A 687 -22.52 9.86 43.64
N LEU A 688 -23.17 10.43 42.62
CA LEU A 688 -22.71 10.33 41.24
C LEU A 688 -21.41 11.10 40.97
N ALA A 689 -21.13 12.17 41.72
CA ALA A 689 -19.90 12.94 41.58
C ALA A 689 -18.64 12.09 41.83
N GLU A 690 -18.73 11.06 42.68
CA GLU A 690 -17.63 10.12 42.92
C GLU A 690 -17.36 9.21 41.72
N LEU A 691 -18.39 8.96 40.90
CA LEU A 691 -18.28 8.14 39.70
C LEU A 691 -17.54 8.89 38.59
N GLN A 692 -17.71 10.21 38.51
CA GLN A 692 -16.94 11.06 37.59
C GLN A 692 -15.45 11.14 37.97
N GLY A 693 -15.11 11.00 39.25
CA GLY A 693 -13.72 10.94 39.72
C GLY A 693 -13.10 9.54 39.68
N TYR A 694 -13.88 8.50 39.34
CA TYR A 694 -13.43 7.11 39.35
C TYR A 694 -12.64 6.75 38.09
N PHE A 695 -13.00 7.33 36.94
CA PHE A 695 -12.48 6.89 35.65
C PHE A 695 -11.26 7.70 35.18
N PRO A 696 -10.28 7.07 34.53
CA PRO A 696 -9.17 7.78 33.91
C PRO A 696 -9.62 8.51 32.65
N LYS A 697 -8.86 9.53 32.22
CA LYS A 697 -9.12 10.32 31.01
C LYS A 697 -9.39 9.44 29.77
N ALA A 698 -8.60 8.38 29.59
CA ALA A 698 -8.70 7.48 28.45
C ALA A 698 -10.08 6.79 28.33
N PHE A 699 -10.79 6.57 29.43
CA PHE A 699 -12.15 6.03 29.41
C PHE A 699 -13.15 7.00 28.75
N TYR A 700 -13.02 8.29 29.05
CA TYR A 700 -13.87 9.33 28.46
C TYR A 700 -13.57 9.54 26.98
N ASP A 701 -12.28 9.52 26.61
CA ASP A 701 -11.84 9.59 25.21
C ASP A 701 -12.46 8.42 24.41
N GLU A 702 -12.52 7.21 24.98
CA GLU A 702 -13.09 6.02 24.34
C GLU A 702 -14.62 6.07 24.16
N LEU A 703 -15.35 6.61 25.14
CA LEU A 703 -16.79 6.87 25.05
C LEU A 703 -17.09 7.90 23.95
N TYR A 704 -16.28 8.95 23.87
CA TYR A 704 -16.41 10.02 22.89
C TYR A 704 -16.17 9.52 21.45
N GLU A 705 -15.06 8.82 21.20
CA GLU A 705 -14.77 8.23 19.89
C GLU A 705 -15.87 7.26 19.42
N SER A 706 -16.55 6.63 20.37
CA SER A 706 -17.60 5.64 20.10
C SER A 706 -19.00 6.23 20.01
N SER A 707 -19.17 7.54 20.24
CA SER A 707 -20.49 8.19 20.36
C SER A 707 -21.40 7.50 21.39
N LEU A 708 -20.81 7.02 22.50
CA LEU A 708 -21.53 6.34 23.58
C LEU A 708 -21.72 7.26 24.77
N ALA A 709 -22.86 7.10 25.45
CA ALA A 709 -23.13 7.73 26.73
C ALA A 709 -23.31 6.64 27.80
N ILE A 710 -23.01 6.99 29.05
CA ILE A 710 -23.32 6.14 30.19
C ILE A 710 -24.39 6.83 31.02
N GLU A 711 -25.50 6.13 31.22
CA GLU A 711 -26.58 6.55 32.10
C GLU A 711 -26.61 5.65 33.34
N VAL A 712 -26.75 6.26 34.50
CA VAL A 712 -26.97 5.54 35.75
C VAL A 712 -28.42 5.75 36.19
N ILE A 713 -29.11 4.66 36.50
CA ILE A 713 -30.53 4.64 36.86
C ILE A 713 -30.69 3.82 38.14
N GLU A 714 -31.12 4.47 39.22
CA GLU A 714 -31.28 3.84 40.52
C GLU A 714 -32.75 3.53 40.83
N ASN A 715 -33.04 2.31 41.32
CA ASN A 715 -34.35 1.93 41.87
C ASN A 715 -34.19 1.37 43.30
N ASN A 716 -35.29 0.92 43.91
CA ASN A 716 -35.26 0.46 45.32
C ASN A 716 -34.39 -0.79 45.56
N GLU A 717 -34.20 -1.64 44.55
CA GLU A 717 -33.52 -2.93 44.69
C GLU A 717 -32.12 -2.98 44.05
N SER A 718 -31.82 -2.05 43.13
CA SER A 718 -30.64 -2.11 42.27
C SER A 718 -30.26 -0.74 41.68
N ILE A 719 -29.00 -0.61 41.25
CA ILE A 719 -28.49 0.52 40.47
C ILE A 719 -28.09 0.00 39.09
N HIS A 720 -28.62 0.59 38.02
CA HIS A 720 -28.39 0.15 36.64
C HIS A 720 -27.48 1.12 35.90
N VAL A 721 -26.56 0.56 35.11
CA VAL A 721 -25.69 1.26 34.18
C VAL A 721 -26.13 0.90 32.77
N VAL A 722 -26.40 1.92 31.96
CA VAL A 722 -26.80 1.80 30.55
C VAL A 722 -25.70 2.39 29.69
N CYS A 723 -25.17 1.61 28.74
CA CYS A 723 -24.19 2.06 27.76
C CYS A 723 -24.58 1.55 26.37
N GLY A 724 -25.17 2.42 25.53
CA GLY A 724 -25.79 1.98 24.27
C GLY A 724 -26.93 0.99 24.54
N ASP A 725 -26.84 -0.20 23.93
CA ASP A 725 -27.82 -1.29 24.08
C ASP A 725 -27.51 -2.25 25.25
N GLU A 726 -26.45 -2.00 26.02
CA GLU A 726 -26.03 -2.86 27.12
C GLU A 726 -26.53 -2.33 28.47
N TYR A 727 -27.08 -3.23 29.29
CA TYR A 727 -27.72 -2.93 30.56
C TYR A 727 -27.13 -3.78 31.69
N ILE A 728 -26.49 -3.14 32.66
CA ILE A 728 -25.74 -3.80 33.72
C ILE A 728 -26.26 -3.33 35.07
N GLY A 729 -26.81 -4.24 35.86
CA GLY A 729 -27.36 -3.92 37.19
C GLY A 729 -26.36 -4.22 38.30
N VAL A 730 -26.43 -3.46 39.37
CA VAL A 730 -25.75 -3.68 40.64
C VAL A 730 -26.81 -3.89 41.70
N SER A 731 -26.87 -5.08 42.30
CA SER A 731 -27.82 -5.41 43.36
C SER A 731 -27.53 -4.62 44.64
N LYS A 732 -28.53 -3.93 45.21
CA LYS A 732 -28.37 -3.23 46.50
C LYS A 732 -28.29 -4.18 47.70
N LYS A 733 -28.75 -5.42 47.53
CA LYS A 733 -28.75 -6.43 48.61
C LYS A 733 -27.32 -6.83 48.98
N ASP A 734 -26.50 -7.11 47.99
CA ASP A 734 -25.18 -7.75 48.12
C ASP A 734 -24.08 -7.13 47.24
N GLY A 735 -24.40 -6.16 46.39
CA GLY A 735 -23.44 -5.50 45.50
C GLY A 735 -23.06 -6.33 44.28
N HIS A 736 -23.68 -7.48 44.03
CA HIS A 736 -23.33 -8.29 42.87
C HIS A 736 -23.79 -7.64 41.55
N LEU A 737 -22.97 -7.80 40.50
CA LEU A 737 -23.36 -7.46 39.15
C LEU A 737 -24.41 -8.45 38.65
N ILE A 738 -25.53 -7.94 38.16
CA ILE A 738 -26.64 -8.71 37.62
C ILE A 738 -26.88 -8.30 36.17
N LYS A 739 -27.26 -9.29 35.34
CA LYS A 739 -27.69 -9.01 33.97
C LYS A 739 -29.04 -8.30 34.03
N SER A 740 -29.09 -7.05 33.57
CA SER A 740 -30.32 -6.25 33.63
C SER A 740 -31.18 -6.47 32.39
N ASN A 741 -32.50 -6.39 32.55
CA ASN A 741 -33.48 -6.56 31.48
C ASN A 741 -33.96 -5.18 31.01
N PRO A 742 -33.92 -4.87 29.69
CA PRO A 742 -34.42 -3.60 29.15
C PRO A 742 -35.85 -3.25 29.58
N ALA A 743 -36.71 -4.26 29.78
CA ALA A 743 -38.09 -4.08 30.24
C ALA A 743 -38.20 -3.54 31.68
N ILE A 744 -37.21 -3.82 32.54
CA ILE A 744 -37.15 -3.30 33.91
C ILE A 744 -36.73 -1.84 33.89
N VAL A 745 -35.78 -1.48 33.03
CA VAL A 745 -35.28 -0.11 32.88
C VAL A 745 -36.33 0.82 32.25
N ALA A 746 -37.14 0.30 31.32
CA ALA A 746 -38.24 1.04 30.68
C ALA A 746 -39.43 1.35 31.61
N GLN A 747 -39.56 0.65 32.75
CA GLN A 747 -40.64 0.85 33.73
C GLN A 747 -40.29 1.88 34.82
N ILE A 748 -39.06 2.40 34.82
CA ILE A 748 -38.59 3.39 35.80
C ILE A 748 -39.10 4.77 35.36
N SER A 749 -39.99 5.39 36.14
CA SER A 749 -40.56 6.71 35.84
C SER A 749 -39.51 7.82 35.83
N GLU A 750 -39.72 8.88 35.04
CA GLU A 750 -38.88 10.09 34.91
C GLU A 750 -38.54 10.81 36.25
N SER A 751 -39.12 10.38 37.37
CA SER A 751 -38.94 10.93 38.72
C SER A 751 -37.82 10.27 39.56
N GLN A 752 -36.99 9.38 39.00
CA GLN A 752 -35.77 8.89 39.65
C GLN A 752 -34.53 9.21 38.82
N GLN A 753 -33.44 9.57 39.51
CA GLN A 753 -32.22 10.19 38.96
C GLN A 753 -31.65 9.41 37.77
N ARG A 754 -32.01 9.86 36.56
CA ARG A 754 -31.34 9.51 35.32
C ARG A 754 -30.28 10.56 35.08
N VAL A 755 -29.01 10.16 35.11
CA VAL A 755 -27.91 11.11 34.93
C VAL A 755 -26.91 10.58 33.92
N THR A 756 -26.62 11.42 32.93
CA THR A 756 -25.67 11.16 31.85
C THR A 756 -24.26 11.55 32.30
N LEU A 757 -23.33 10.58 32.36
CA LEU A 757 -21.95 10.82 32.80
C LEU A 757 -21.09 11.54 31.75
N ALA A 758 -21.48 11.46 30.46
CA ALA A 758 -20.91 12.20 29.34
C ALA A 758 -21.92 12.22 28.16
N SER A 759 -22.23 13.39 27.59
CA SER A 759 -22.96 13.52 26.32
C SER A 759 -22.09 14.26 25.31
N GLY A 760 -22.04 13.76 24.06
CA GLY A 760 -21.47 14.50 22.93
C GLY A 760 -22.44 15.51 22.31
N LYS A 761 -23.43 16.00 23.06
CA LYS A 761 -24.47 16.93 22.55
C LYS A 761 -25.03 17.85 23.64
N SER A 762 -24.74 19.14 23.53
CA SER A 762 -25.70 20.23 23.79
C SER A 762 -25.23 21.56 23.18
N VAL A 763 -25.81 21.97 22.06
CA VAL A 763 -25.65 23.33 21.51
C VAL A 763 -26.55 24.28 22.30
N ILE A 764 -26.00 25.38 22.84
CA ILE A 764 -26.80 26.51 23.35
C ILE A 764 -27.12 27.44 22.17
N ASP A 765 -28.41 27.70 21.95
CA ASP A 765 -28.88 28.64 20.92
C ASP A 765 -28.76 30.11 21.38
N TRP A 766 -27.97 30.87 20.60
CA TRP A 766 -27.96 32.31 20.28
C TRP A 766 -28.47 33.38 21.26
N GLU A 767 -27.58 34.33 21.60
CA GLU A 767 -27.92 35.75 21.81
C GLU A 767 -27.01 36.65 20.94
N PRO A 768 -27.53 37.77 20.36
CA PRO A 768 -26.70 38.74 19.63
C PRO A 768 -25.72 39.48 20.56
N ILE A 769 -24.49 39.76 20.09
CA ILE A 769 -23.49 40.54 20.85
C ILE A 769 -24.13 41.85 21.32
N PRO A 770 -24.18 42.15 22.63
CA PRO A 770 -24.80 43.37 23.14
C PRO A 770 -24.02 44.62 22.68
N ALA A 771 -24.65 45.80 22.75
CA ALA A 771 -24.10 47.04 22.21
C ALA A 771 -22.77 47.50 22.87
N ASP A 772 -22.38 46.89 23.99
CA ASP A 772 -21.13 47.10 24.71
C ASP A 772 -19.96 46.22 24.21
N GLY A 773 -20.22 45.26 23.31
CA GLY A 773 -19.20 44.45 22.63
C GLY A 773 -18.66 43.27 23.44
N GLU A 774 -19.29 42.90 24.56
CA GLU A 774 -18.88 41.78 25.43
C GLU A 774 -20.03 40.77 25.61
N ILE A 775 -19.73 39.48 25.42
CA ILE A 775 -20.63 38.37 25.77
C ILE A 775 -20.06 37.69 27.01
N LYS A 776 -20.91 37.42 28.01
CA LYS A 776 -20.53 36.71 29.25
C LYS A 776 -21.33 35.42 29.36
N ILE A 777 -20.64 34.28 29.47
CA ILE A 777 -21.29 32.97 29.57
C ILE A 777 -20.69 32.22 30.76
N PRO A 778 -21.51 31.66 31.67
CA PRO A 778 -21.01 30.83 32.76
C PRO A 778 -20.15 29.68 32.24
N VAL A 779 -18.98 29.46 32.85
CA VAL A 779 -18.04 28.42 32.40
C VAL A 779 -18.71 27.04 32.35
N LYS A 780 -19.63 26.73 33.27
CA LYS A 780 -20.33 25.43 33.29
C LYS A 780 -21.30 25.20 32.13
N GLU A 781 -21.62 26.24 31.38
CA GLU A 781 -22.66 26.23 30.35
C GLU A 781 -22.07 26.37 28.93
N ILE A 782 -20.78 26.70 28.79
CA ILE A 782 -20.18 27.01 27.47
C ILE A 782 -19.43 25.82 26.86
N GLU A 783 -19.95 25.25 25.76
CA GLU A 783 -19.29 24.15 25.01
C GLU A 783 -18.61 24.67 23.73
N SER A 784 -19.30 25.52 22.96
CA SER A 784 -18.77 26.13 21.74
C SER A 784 -19.43 27.47 21.43
N VAL A 785 -18.74 28.30 20.67
CA VAL A 785 -19.22 29.60 20.16
C VAL A 785 -18.92 29.70 18.68
N LYS A 786 -19.95 30.03 17.90
CA LYS A 786 -19.85 30.25 16.46
C LYS A 786 -19.65 31.74 16.15
N ILE A 787 -18.68 32.05 15.29
CA ILE A 787 -18.36 33.41 14.84
C ILE A 787 -18.52 33.50 13.32
N ARG A 788 -19.42 34.36 12.84
CA ARG A 788 -19.62 34.57 11.41
C ARG A 788 -18.58 35.55 10.83
N LEU A 789 -17.78 35.08 9.88
CA LEU A 789 -16.74 35.82 9.18
C LEU A 789 -17.15 36.11 7.73
N GLY A 790 -17.98 37.12 7.46
CA GLY A 790 -18.27 37.64 6.10
C GLY A 790 -18.81 36.63 5.06
N GLN A 791 -17.97 35.69 4.58
CA GLN A 791 -18.29 34.58 3.68
C GLN A 791 -18.02 33.18 4.28
N GLY A 792 -18.03 33.02 5.60
CA GLY A 792 -17.92 31.73 6.27
C GLY A 792 -18.17 31.82 7.78
N ASP A 793 -18.12 30.69 8.47
CA ASP A 793 -18.26 30.60 9.92
C ASP A 793 -16.96 30.04 10.54
N LEU A 794 -16.55 30.56 11.69
CA LEU A 794 -15.45 30.10 12.52
C LEU A 794 -16.03 29.61 13.84
N TYR A 795 -15.79 28.35 14.20
CA TYR A 795 -16.27 27.80 15.46
C TYR A 795 -15.12 27.78 16.48
N ILE A 796 -15.38 28.33 17.66
CA ILE A 796 -14.50 28.32 18.83
C ILE A 796 -15.06 27.33 19.83
N ARG A 797 -14.38 26.21 20.08
CA ARG A 797 -14.74 25.27 21.14
C ARG A 797 -13.99 25.56 22.42
N PHE A 798 -14.71 25.39 23.53
CA PHE A 798 -14.19 25.54 24.88
C PHE A 798 -14.16 24.16 25.53
N HIS A 799 -12.97 23.64 25.79
CA HIS A 799 -12.76 22.45 26.60
C HIS A 799 -12.45 22.91 28.01
N ILE A 800 -13.41 22.73 28.90
CA ILE A 800 -13.31 23.15 30.30
C ILE A 800 -12.84 21.97 31.12
N ASN A 801 -11.65 22.07 31.68
CA ASN A 801 -11.21 21.10 32.69
C ASN A 801 -11.39 21.74 34.08
N PRO A 802 -12.17 21.11 34.98
CA PRO A 802 -12.15 21.50 36.37
C PRO A 802 -10.76 21.17 36.94
N SER A 803 -10.07 22.15 37.53
CA SER A 803 -8.79 21.92 38.17
C SER A 803 -9.00 21.05 39.41
N THR A 804 -8.14 20.03 39.59
CA THR A 804 -8.17 19.11 40.73
C THR A 804 -8.06 19.86 42.06
N MET A 805 -8.98 19.57 43.00
CA MET A 805 -8.83 20.00 44.39
C MET A 805 -7.56 19.39 44.99
N VAL A 806 -6.73 20.24 45.59
CA VAL A 806 -5.74 19.78 46.57
C VAL A 806 -6.49 19.56 47.90
N PRO A 807 -6.40 18.37 48.53
CA PRO A 807 -7.06 18.15 49.82
C PRO A 807 -6.47 19.08 50.89
N GLY A 808 -7.26 20.01 51.42
CA GLY A 808 -6.87 20.82 52.60
C GLY A 808 -7.29 22.30 52.66
N LEU A 809 -7.96 22.86 51.65
CA LEU A 809 -8.40 24.27 51.67
C LEU A 809 -9.93 24.37 51.64
N THR A 810 -10.51 25.04 52.63
CA THR A 810 -11.93 25.35 52.70
C THR A 810 -12.27 26.60 51.89
N ASP A 811 -13.16 26.39 50.93
CA ASP A 811 -14.10 27.31 50.28
C ASP A 811 -13.58 28.50 49.45
N HIS A 812 -14.27 28.68 48.31
CA HIS A 812 -14.22 29.81 47.36
C HIS A 812 -13.03 29.91 46.38
N SER A 813 -12.93 28.97 45.44
CA SER A 813 -12.68 29.23 44.00
C SER A 813 -12.44 27.89 43.28
N LEU A 814 -13.43 27.42 42.51
CA LEU A 814 -13.17 26.38 41.51
C LEU A 814 -12.33 27.02 40.40
N GLY A 815 -11.03 26.72 40.37
CA GLY A 815 -10.20 27.04 39.22
C GLY A 815 -10.63 26.17 38.03
N TYR A 816 -10.96 26.80 36.90
CA TYR A 816 -11.19 26.10 35.65
C TYR A 816 -10.03 26.41 34.71
N SER A 817 -9.45 25.40 34.07
CA SER A 817 -8.61 25.62 32.90
C SER A 817 -9.47 25.47 31.66
N VAL A 818 -9.40 26.44 30.74
CA VAL A 818 -10.20 26.43 29.51
C VAL A 818 -9.27 26.38 28.32
N ARG A 819 -9.30 25.26 27.58
CA ARG A 819 -8.61 25.11 26.30
C ARG A 819 -9.54 25.52 25.18
N ILE A 820 -9.06 26.39 24.31
CA ILE A 820 -9.78 26.99 23.20
C ILE A 820 -9.31 26.33 21.91
N ILE A 821 -10.22 25.79 21.10
CA ILE A 821 -9.89 25.11 19.82
C ILE A 821 -10.68 25.77 18.69
N LEU A 822 -10.03 26.02 17.54
CA LEU A 822 -10.67 26.59 16.35
C LEU A 822 -10.99 25.53 15.28
N SER A 823 -12.23 25.51 14.76
CA SER A 823 -12.67 24.64 13.67
C SER A 823 -13.49 25.37 12.59
N LEU A 824 -13.53 24.79 11.38
CA LEU A 824 -14.33 25.28 10.25
C LEU A 824 -15.74 24.68 10.19
N ASP A 825 -15.93 23.51 10.80
CA ASP A 825 -17.21 22.82 10.91
C ASP A 825 -17.67 22.75 12.37
N GLU A 826 -18.99 22.75 12.59
CA GLU A 826 -19.66 22.80 13.90
C GLU A 826 -19.34 21.57 14.78
N ASP A 827 -19.19 20.41 14.14
CA ASP A 827 -18.85 19.14 14.78
C ASP A 827 -17.35 18.96 15.06
N GLY A 828 -16.51 19.93 14.67
CA GLY A 828 -15.07 19.92 14.96
C GLY A 828 -14.28 18.91 14.12
N SER A 829 -14.93 18.23 13.16
CA SER A 829 -14.31 17.22 12.29
C SER A 829 -13.26 17.81 11.35
N ARG A 830 -13.34 19.12 11.06
CA ARG A 830 -12.35 19.88 10.30
C ARG A 830 -11.67 20.94 11.17
N PRO A 831 -10.52 20.62 11.77
CA PRO A 831 -9.68 21.64 12.39
C PRO A 831 -9.19 22.63 11.33
N LEU A 832 -8.89 23.87 11.74
CA LEU A 832 -8.53 24.97 10.84
C LEU A 832 -7.13 24.82 10.16
N LEU A 833 -6.60 23.60 10.09
CA LEU A 833 -5.28 23.24 9.55
C LEU A 833 -5.19 23.39 8.02
N ASP A 834 -6.31 23.39 7.29
CA ASP A 834 -6.32 23.35 5.82
C ASP A 834 -6.05 24.70 5.13
N SER A 835 -5.70 25.76 5.86
CA SER A 835 -5.39 27.06 5.25
C SER A 835 -4.11 27.76 5.74
N ILE A 836 -3.20 27.03 6.39
CA ILE A 836 -1.94 27.59 6.94
C ILE A 836 -0.70 26.97 6.25
N SER A 837 0.25 27.84 5.88
CA SER A 837 1.56 27.50 5.30
C SER A 837 2.31 26.45 6.17
N PRO A 838 3.08 25.51 5.58
CA PRO A 838 3.69 24.36 6.25
C PRO A 838 4.72 24.66 7.36
N GLU A 839 4.90 25.92 7.75
CA GLU A 839 5.96 26.35 8.68
C GLU A 839 5.51 26.46 10.16
N ILE A 840 4.24 26.17 10.49
CA ILE A 840 3.75 26.17 11.89
C ILE A 840 3.12 24.82 12.22
N GLN A 841 3.94 23.91 12.76
CA GLN A 841 3.51 22.64 13.35
C GLN A 841 3.09 22.85 14.82
N SER A 842 1.86 23.27 15.06
CA SER A 842 1.19 23.04 16.35
C SER A 842 -0.32 23.19 16.16
N PRO A 843 -1.17 22.41 16.85
CA PRO A 843 -2.61 22.62 16.77
C PRO A 843 -2.95 24.04 17.25
N ILE A 844 -3.91 24.69 16.59
CA ILE A 844 -4.32 26.05 16.92
C ILE A 844 -5.19 26.01 18.18
N TYR A 845 -4.55 25.89 19.34
CA TYR A 845 -5.22 25.98 20.64
C TYR A 845 -4.63 27.10 21.50
N GLY A 846 -5.49 27.75 22.26
CA GLY A 846 -5.11 28.64 23.36
C GLY A 846 -5.51 28.01 24.69
N GLU A 847 -4.83 28.35 25.77
CA GLU A 847 -5.22 27.93 27.12
C GLU A 847 -5.37 29.16 28.00
N LEU A 848 -6.42 29.15 28.83
CA LEU A 848 -6.65 30.08 29.92
C LEU A 848 -6.59 29.26 31.21
N GLY A 849 -5.56 29.46 32.02
CA GLY A 849 -5.28 28.70 33.23
C GLY A 849 -5.77 29.37 34.51
N GLU A 850 -5.86 30.70 34.54
CA GLU A 850 -6.21 31.47 35.75
C GLU A 850 -7.19 32.64 35.48
N GLU A 851 -7.84 33.12 36.54
CA GLU A 851 -8.78 34.24 36.49
C GLU A 851 -8.05 35.55 36.12
N GLY A 852 -8.53 36.25 35.09
CA GLY A 852 -7.89 37.46 34.54
C GLY A 852 -6.89 37.20 33.40
N GLU A 853 -6.61 35.94 33.03
CA GLU A 853 -5.84 35.65 31.83
C GLU A 853 -6.63 35.93 30.54
N VAL A 854 -5.89 36.33 29.51
CA VAL A 854 -6.47 36.84 28.26
C VAL A 854 -5.87 36.13 27.05
N CYS A 855 -6.71 35.50 26.25
CA CYS A 855 -6.36 34.88 24.98
C CYS A 855 -6.89 35.73 23.81
N LYS A 856 -5.97 36.29 23.03
CA LYS A 856 -6.28 37.10 21.83
C LYS A 856 -6.20 36.26 20.57
N ILE A 857 -7.16 36.45 19.67
CA ILE A 857 -7.20 35.79 18.36
C ILE A 857 -7.17 36.86 17.26
N GLY A 858 -6.32 36.70 16.26
CA GLY A 858 -6.25 37.61 15.12
C GLY A 858 -5.14 37.26 14.14
N ARG A 859 -5.00 38.05 13.07
CA ARG A 859 -4.00 37.80 12.02
C ARG A 859 -2.59 38.32 12.35
N GLU A 860 -2.45 39.19 13.35
CA GLU A 860 -1.11 39.65 13.79
C GLU A 860 -0.37 38.56 14.57
N ALA A 861 0.94 38.45 14.35
CA ALA A 861 1.82 37.48 15.01
C ALA A 861 1.90 37.64 16.54
N GLY A 862 1.46 38.79 17.08
CA GLY A 862 1.43 39.06 18.52
C GLY A 862 0.16 38.60 19.24
N ASN A 863 -0.77 37.92 18.57
CA ASN A 863 -1.93 37.29 19.21
C ASN A 863 -1.57 35.90 19.75
N ASN A 864 -2.25 35.45 20.80
CA ASN A 864 -2.08 34.10 21.35
C ASN A 864 -2.45 33.04 20.31
N ILE A 865 -3.47 33.32 19.51
CA ILE A 865 -3.90 32.47 18.40
C ILE A 865 -3.82 33.28 17.10
N VAL A 866 -2.92 32.88 16.20
CA VAL A 866 -2.69 33.56 14.91
C VAL A 866 -3.46 32.85 13.81
N VAL A 867 -4.43 33.52 13.20
CA VAL A 867 -5.26 32.96 12.12
C VAL A 867 -4.98 33.70 10.81
N ASN A 868 -4.36 33.01 9.85
CA ASN A 868 -4.01 33.59 8.55
C ASN A 868 -5.19 33.56 7.55
N ASN A 869 -6.29 34.21 7.90
CA ASN A 869 -7.49 34.30 7.07
C ASN A 869 -7.79 35.78 6.74
N PRO A 870 -8.06 36.14 5.46
CA PRO A 870 -8.31 37.53 5.06
C PRO A 870 -9.57 38.17 5.68
N TYR A 871 -10.53 37.37 6.16
CA TYR A 871 -11.72 37.83 6.86
C TYR A 871 -11.53 37.97 8.38
N VAL A 872 -10.40 37.49 8.92
CA VAL A 872 -10.01 37.70 10.32
C VAL A 872 -9.20 39.00 10.42
N SER A 873 -9.61 39.90 11.31
CA SER A 873 -8.91 41.17 11.51
C SER A 873 -7.56 40.96 12.22
N ARG A 874 -6.72 42.00 12.19
CA ARG A 874 -5.40 41.98 12.82
C ARG A 874 -5.45 41.62 14.32
N LYS A 875 -6.45 42.14 15.04
CA LYS A 875 -6.86 41.75 16.40
C LYS A 875 -8.38 41.57 16.36
N HIS A 876 -8.83 40.33 16.35
CA HIS A 876 -10.22 40.00 16.01
C HIS A 876 -11.08 39.86 17.24
N LEU A 877 -10.65 39.05 18.19
CA LEU A 877 -11.39 38.85 19.42
C LEU A 877 -10.43 38.63 20.59
N GLN A 878 -11.00 38.79 21.78
CA GLN A 878 -10.35 38.50 23.04
C GLN A 878 -11.27 37.62 23.89
N ILE A 879 -10.69 36.62 24.53
CA ILE A 879 -11.38 35.72 25.45
C ILE A 879 -10.67 35.83 26.80
N GLU A 880 -11.43 36.05 27.87
CA GLU A 880 -10.91 36.08 29.25
C GLU A 880 -11.81 35.30 30.20
N LEU A 881 -11.22 34.75 31.26
CA LEU A 881 -11.96 34.16 32.38
C LEU A 881 -12.12 35.21 33.48
N ARG A 882 -13.37 35.51 33.87
CA ARG A 882 -13.66 36.49 34.91
C ARG A 882 -14.92 36.12 35.69
N GLU A 883 -14.80 36.04 37.01
CA GLU A 883 -15.89 35.76 37.95
C GLU A 883 -16.66 34.47 37.61
N GLY A 884 -15.95 33.40 37.21
CA GLY A 884 -16.57 32.12 36.81
C GLY A 884 -17.29 32.13 35.45
N ASN A 885 -17.09 33.17 34.64
CA ASN A 885 -17.63 33.30 33.29
C ASN A 885 -16.49 33.34 32.26
N VAL A 886 -16.74 32.80 31.07
CA VAL A 886 -15.98 33.10 29.86
C VAL A 886 -16.54 34.40 29.29
N ILE A 887 -15.70 35.41 29.18
CA ILE A 887 -16.03 36.70 28.56
C ILE A 887 -15.38 36.75 27.18
N ILE A 888 -16.21 36.94 26.15
CA ILE A 888 -15.76 37.09 24.76
C ILE A 888 -15.99 38.53 24.33
N LYS A 889 -14.92 39.20 23.90
CA LYS A 889 -14.92 40.59 23.48
C LYS A 889 -14.51 40.73 22.02
N ASP A 890 -15.34 41.38 21.21
CA ASP A 890 -15.02 41.72 19.82
C ASP A 890 -14.07 42.94 19.81
N LEU A 891 -12.90 42.82 19.16
CA LEU A 891 -11.80 43.80 19.23
C LEU A 891 -11.65 44.69 17.98
N LYS A 892 -12.59 44.66 17.01
CA LYS A 892 -12.48 45.33 15.68
C LYS A 892 -11.57 46.57 15.58
N PRO A 893 -10.68 46.59 14.58
CA PRO A 893 -10.34 47.80 13.85
C PRO A 893 -10.68 47.68 12.36
N ALA A 894 -11.50 48.60 11.88
CA ALA A 894 -11.82 48.97 10.50
C ALA A 894 -11.24 48.12 9.35
N ASN A 895 -12.08 47.31 8.72
CA ASN A 895 -12.20 47.29 7.26
C ASN A 895 -13.63 46.88 6.88
N LYS A 896 -14.28 47.76 6.12
CA LYS A 896 -15.70 47.72 5.77
C LYS A 896 -16.04 46.46 4.96
N GLY A 897 -16.91 45.63 5.52
CA GLY A 897 -17.63 44.57 4.83
C GLY A 897 -18.88 44.26 5.65
N THR A 898 -20.04 44.58 5.09
CA THR A 898 -21.35 44.64 5.72
C THR A 898 -21.68 43.36 6.50
N VAL A 899 -21.98 43.50 7.80
CA VAL A 899 -22.71 42.47 8.55
C VAL A 899 -24.17 42.59 8.13
N ALA A 900 -24.62 41.69 7.24
CA ALA A 900 -26.04 41.41 7.12
C ALA A 900 -26.42 40.43 8.24
N LYS A 901 -27.61 40.67 8.82
CA LYS A 901 -28.18 40.01 10.00
C LYS A 901 -27.94 38.50 10.08
#